data_AF-A0AAQ3WXM2-F1
#
_entry.id   AF-A0AAQ3WXM2-F1
#
_cell.length_a   1.000
_cell.length_b   1.000
_cell.length_c   1.000
_cell.angle_alpha   90.00
_cell.angle_beta   90.00
_cell.angle_gamma   90.00
#
_symmetry.space_group_name_H-M   'P 1'
#
loop_
_entity.id
_entity.type
_entity.pdbx_description
1 polymer ?
#
loop_
_entity_poly.entity_id
_entity_poly.type
_entity_poly.pdbx_seq_one_letter_code
_entity_poly.pdbx_strand_id
1 'polypeptide(L)'
;MSHPCASPPSPSHFWDATSLAGALKAAGARRSAAHVGPLHAVLVKLGLSANAILATSLAHLAQRCGLPRYARDLFDEMPRPDVVSWTSLLTGHAHQGLHREALALLRRMVGSGVQPNGYSLSGGLLACGGVGPGALALGKEIHASVVKMSLHGPVDPVVVNGVLDMYSRCGSIEYASKVFRMMQVRNVVAWNSMMAALLGSGQAEEALRLFVSMVSCGVGVDGFSFSIAVDASGKLAVLKQGMQVHARIFGGGYEADVVLRNSLVDMYAKCGCLDSAELVFKAIPSQDAVLWTTMIAAYGRFGRVQDSVSMFDRMAQLGIKQDGLAYLAVLSACSHNGLVREGWHYFNLISDGHGSVEVQPEHYECMADLLCRRGYLEEALEFIENMPFDSSVASWSALLNSSRIHGNARLSQLAASRLLKLDPENHSNLVALSRCTGVKGKLKWDNTMKMRSNVQIITIPNIHIPKRTDEEIISSVVIRDILSMPMPVSKNPKVALMFLTPGSLPFEKLWEKFLEGHEGRYSIYVHASREKPVHTSSLFAGQDIHSDAVVWGLILMVDAEKRLLANALEDVDNQFFVLLSDSCVPLHSFDYVYNYLMGTNVSFIDCFKDPGPHGSGRYSIEMYPEIDERDFRKGAQWFAVTRRHALMILADSLYYKKFKLYCKPAEGRNCIADEHYLPTLLNMVDPGGISNWSVTHVDWSEGKWHPRSYNAGDVTYDLLKNLTAVDENFHVTSDDKKLVMQKPCLWNGSKRPCYLFARKFNPEALDNLLKLFNSYTSV
;
A
#
# COMPACT_ATOMS: atom_id res chain seq x y z
N MET A 1 -10.83 48.33 87.51
CA MET A 1 -11.58 48.17 86.25
C MET A 1 -10.71 48.68 85.11
N SER A 2 -9.97 47.77 84.49
CA SER A 2 -9.07 48.04 83.38
C SER A 2 -9.48 47.13 82.23
N HIS A 3 -10.21 47.69 81.27
CA HIS A 3 -10.50 47.04 80.00
C HIS A 3 -9.17 46.86 79.22
N PRO A 4 -8.82 45.66 78.74
CA PRO A 4 -7.71 45.50 77.82
C PRO A 4 -8.15 45.95 76.42
N CYS A 5 -7.38 46.87 75.82
CA CYS A 5 -7.43 47.16 74.40
C CYS A 5 -7.25 45.87 73.59
N ALA A 6 -8.19 45.62 72.69
CA ALA A 6 -8.08 44.56 71.69
C ALA A 6 -6.83 44.78 70.82
N SER A 7 -6.06 43.71 70.64
CA SER A 7 -5.03 43.57 69.62
C SER A 7 -5.61 43.76 68.21
N PRO A 8 -4.86 44.33 67.25
CA PRO A 8 -5.31 44.41 65.87
C PRO A 8 -5.47 42.99 65.29
N PRO A 9 -6.46 42.75 64.42
CA PRO A 9 -6.66 41.42 63.83
C PRO A 9 -5.48 41.08 62.92
N SER A 10 -5.00 39.84 63.01
CA SER A 10 -4.01 39.28 62.10
C SER A 10 -4.54 39.32 60.65
N PRO A 11 -3.70 39.61 59.64
CA PRO A 11 -4.11 39.66 58.24
C PRO A 11 -4.20 38.23 57.65
N SER A 12 -4.93 37.34 58.31
CA SER A 12 -5.11 35.93 57.91
C SER A 12 -6.46 35.63 57.27
N HIS A 13 -7.31 36.64 57.06
CA HIS A 13 -8.58 36.49 56.37
C HIS A 13 -8.61 37.43 55.17
N PHE A 14 -8.21 36.98 53.98
CA PHE A 14 -8.81 37.42 52.71
C PHE A 14 -8.32 36.66 51.46
N TRP A 15 -7.29 35.82 51.55
CA TRP A 15 -6.87 34.97 50.43
C TRP A 15 -6.58 33.54 50.89
N ASP A 16 -7.52 32.62 50.65
CA ASP A 16 -7.23 31.20 50.78
C ASP A 16 -6.19 30.79 49.73
N ALA A 17 -5.28 29.88 50.07
CA ALA A 17 -4.22 29.37 49.20
C ALA A 17 -4.77 28.80 47.88
N THR A 18 -6.00 28.28 47.89
CA THR A 18 -6.73 27.84 46.70
C THR A 18 -7.12 28.99 45.76
N SER A 19 -7.54 30.15 46.29
CA SER A 19 -7.87 31.34 45.49
C SER A 19 -6.63 31.94 44.82
N LEU A 20 -5.52 32.02 45.57
CA LEU A 20 -4.22 32.45 45.05
C LEU A 20 -3.68 31.47 43.98
N ALA A 21 -3.84 30.16 44.18
CA ALA A 21 -3.51 29.15 43.17
C ALA A 21 -4.34 29.31 41.88
N GLY A 22 -5.62 29.68 42.00
CA GLY A 22 -6.49 30.03 40.87
C GLY A 22 -5.96 31.24 40.09
N ALA A 23 -5.53 32.29 40.78
CA ALA A 23 -4.95 33.48 40.16
C ALA A 23 -3.62 33.19 39.43
N LEU A 24 -2.75 32.36 40.00
CA LEU A 24 -1.51 31.91 39.36
C LEU A 24 -1.78 31.08 38.09
N LYS A 25 -2.79 30.21 38.12
CA LYS A 25 -3.23 29.46 36.93
C LYS A 25 -3.77 30.38 35.83
N ALA A 26 -4.54 31.41 36.19
CA ALA A 26 -5.06 32.40 35.25
C ALA A 26 -3.94 33.26 34.62
N ALA A 27 -2.91 33.62 35.39
CA ALA A 27 -1.74 34.33 34.88
C ALA A 27 -0.99 33.54 33.79
N GLY A 28 -1.06 32.20 33.83
CA GLY A 28 -0.48 31.29 32.83
C GLY A 28 -1.12 31.33 31.44
N ALA A 29 -2.22 32.06 31.28
CA ALA A 29 -2.79 32.35 29.96
C ALA A 29 -1.91 33.34 29.16
N ARG A 30 -1.14 34.21 29.83
CA ARG A 30 -0.35 35.28 29.19
C ARG A 30 1.04 34.85 28.70
N ARG A 31 1.46 33.59 28.96
CA ARG A 31 2.74 32.96 28.54
C ARG A 31 3.99 33.87 28.64
N SER A 32 4.09 34.69 29.68
CA SER A 32 5.18 35.65 29.86
C SER A 32 6.10 35.25 31.02
N ALA A 33 7.36 34.92 30.69
CA ALA A 33 8.38 34.53 31.67
C ALA A 33 8.72 35.64 32.68
N ALA A 34 8.59 36.91 32.29
CA ALA A 34 8.96 38.08 33.11
C ALA A 34 8.17 38.19 34.43
N HIS A 35 6.97 37.59 34.50
CA HIS A 35 6.09 37.69 35.66
C HIS A 35 6.30 36.57 36.69
N VAL A 36 7.02 35.49 36.34
CA VAL A 36 7.19 34.32 37.21
C VAL A 36 8.04 34.64 38.44
N GLY A 37 9.17 35.34 38.24
CA GLY A 37 10.08 35.74 39.33
C GLY A 37 9.44 36.70 40.35
N PRO A 38 8.78 37.79 39.92
CA PRO A 38 8.06 38.69 40.84
C PRO A 38 6.97 37.98 41.66
N LEU A 39 6.21 37.07 41.04
CA LEU A 39 5.20 36.29 41.73
C LEU A 39 5.81 35.35 42.78
N HIS A 40 6.92 34.69 42.47
CA HIS A 40 7.64 33.87 43.45
C HIS A 40 8.14 34.72 44.63
N ALA A 41 8.73 35.89 44.37
CA ALA A 41 9.22 36.79 45.41
C ALA A 41 8.09 37.27 46.35
N VAL A 42 6.88 37.51 45.82
CA VAL A 42 5.69 37.84 46.63
C VAL A 42 5.30 36.66 47.52
N LEU A 43 5.27 35.44 47.01
CA LEU A 43 4.97 34.23 47.81
C LEU A 43 5.98 34.02 48.93
N VAL A 44 7.27 34.26 48.67
CA VAL A 44 8.34 34.18 49.69
C VAL A 44 8.15 35.26 50.76
N LYS A 45 7.90 36.53 50.38
CA LYS A 45 7.67 37.63 51.33
C LYS A 45 6.46 37.41 52.23
N LEU A 46 5.43 36.73 51.73
CA LEU A 46 4.23 36.40 52.49
C LEU A 46 4.39 35.14 53.37
N GLY A 47 5.55 34.47 53.34
CA GLY A 47 5.77 33.20 54.04
C GLY A 47 4.97 32.02 53.47
N LEU A 48 4.48 32.16 52.24
CA LEU A 48 3.60 31.19 51.57
C LEU A 48 4.34 30.29 50.57
N SER A 49 5.65 30.47 50.39
CA SER A 49 6.47 29.67 49.45
C SER A 49 6.55 28.19 49.83
N ALA A 50 6.45 27.84 51.11
CA ALA A 50 6.44 26.46 51.59
C ALA A 50 5.09 25.74 51.38
N ASN A 51 4.05 26.44 50.91
CA ASN A 51 2.74 25.83 50.66
C ASN A 51 2.76 25.01 49.36
N ALA A 52 2.56 23.69 49.47
CA ALA A 52 2.63 22.76 48.35
C ALA A 52 1.68 23.09 47.17
N ILE A 53 0.49 23.65 47.45
CA ILE A 53 -0.50 24.02 46.42
C ILE A 53 -0.01 25.21 45.61
N LEU A 54 0.55 26.22 46.28
CA LEU A 54 1.09 27.43 45.66
C LEU A 54 2.38 27.13 44.90
N ALA A 55 3.27 26.32 45.48
CA ALA A 55 4.50 25.87 44.84
C ALA A 55 4.21 25.04 43.56
N THR A 56 3.22 24.13 43.60
CA THR A 56 2.78 23.36 42.41
C THR A 56 2.18 24.26 41.33
N SER A 57 1.39 25.25 41.72
CA SER A 57 0.76 26.19 40.77
C SER A 57 1.79 27.11 40.12
N LEU A 58 2.80 27.54 40.87
CA LEU A 58 3.93 28.33 40.37
C LEU A 58 4.84 27.51 39.45
N ALA A 59 5.13 26.25 39.79
CA ALA A 59 5.89 25.34 38.93
C ALA A 59 5.17 25.10 37.59
N HIS A 60 3.86 24.86 37.61
CA HIS A 60 3.05 24.73 36.40
C HIS A 60 3.04 26.02 35.55
N LEU A 61 2.98 27.19 36.18
CA LEU A 61 3.11 28.48 35.49
C LEU A 61 4.49 28.62 34.82
N ALA A 62 5.57 28.30 35.55
CA ALA A 62 6.94 28.34 35.04
C ALA A 62 7.11 27.42 33.81
N GLN A 63 6.51 26.23 33.82
CA GLN A 63 6.48 25.34 32.65
C GLN A 63 5.75 25.97 31.46
N ARG A 64 4.57 26.57 31.66
CA ARG A 64 3.85 27.25 30.56
C ARG A 64 4.59 28.46 29.99
N CYS A 65 5.52 29.04 30.74
CA CYS A 65 6.38 30.13 30.32
C CYS A 65 7.75 29.68 29.76
N GLY A 66 7.98 28.38 29.56
CA GLY A 66 9.23 27.87 28.98
C GLY A 66 10.42 27.85 29.94
N LEU A 67 10.17 27.77 31.26
CA LEU A 67 11.21 27.71 32.30
C LEU A 67 11.21 26.33 33.04
N PRO A 68 11.52 25.21 32.35
CA PRO A 68 11.48 23.87 32.95
C PRO A 68 12.41 23.68 34.14
N ARG A 69 13.63 24.23 34.06
CA ARG A 69 14.63 24.15 35.14
C ARG A 69 14.14 24.84 36.41
N TYR A 70 13.59 26.05 36.26
CA TYR A 70 13.03 26.77 37.39
C TYR A 70 11.84 26.04 38.03
N ALA A 71 10.98 25.41 37.22
CA ALA A 71 9.90 24.57 37.72
C ALA A 71 10.42 23.32 38.48
N ARG A 72 11.56 22.77 38.04
CA ARG A 72 12.24 21.66 38.71
C ARG A 72 12.81 22.08 40.06
N ASP A 73 13.47 23.24 40.13
CA ASP A 73 14.04 23.78 41.37
C ASP A 73 12.94 24.01 42.41
N LEU A 74 11.85 24.67 42.01
CA LEU A 74 10.65 24.86 42.84
C LEU A 74 10.06 23.56 43.38
N PHE A 75 10.16 22.49 42.59
CA PHE A 75 9.68 21.17 42.99
C PHE A 75 10.62 20.48 43.99
N ASP A 76 11.93 20.57 43.77
CA ASP A 76 12.94 19.99 44.66
C ASP A 76 12.98 20.69 46.03
N GLU A 77 12.56 21.96 46.12
CA GLU A 77 12.38 22.69 47.39
C GLU A 77 11.13 22.27 48.19
N MET A 78 10.20 21.50 47.61
CA MET A 78 8.97 21.09 48.29
C MET A 78 9.25 20.05 49.39
N PRO A 79 8.85 20.28 50.66
CA PRO A 79 9.15 19.34 51.75
C PRO A 79 8.52 17.95 51.59
N ARG A 80 7.31 17.89 50.98
CA ARG A 80 6.55 16.66 50.73
C ARG A 80 5.73 16.80 49.44
N PRO A 81 6.30 16.46 48.28
CA PRO A 81 5.56 16.50 47.02
C PRO A 81 4.50 15.40 46.96
N ASP A 82 3.25 15.78 46.74
CA ASP A 82 2.11 14.88 46.56
C ASP A 82 1.93 14.42 45.10
N VAL A 83 0.97 13.53 44.84
CA VAL A 83 0.69 13.01 43.49
C VAL A 83 0.43 14.12 42.47
N VAL A 84 -0.19 15.23 42.88
CA VAL A 84 -0.57 16.35 42.00
C VAL A 84 0.67 17.14 41.57
N SER A 85 1.57 17.42 42.51
CA SER A 85 2.85 18.10 42.23
C SER A 85 3.74 17.28 41.29
N TRP A 86 3.88 15.97 41.54
CA TRP A 86 4.62 15.05 40.67
C TRP A 86 4.02 15.00 39.25
N THR A 87 2.70 14.85 39.16
CA THR A 87 1.98 14.74 37.88
C THR A 87 2.09 16.02 37.06
N SER A 88 1.95 17.19 37.69
CA SER A 88 2.08 18.48 36.98
C SER A 88 3.47 18.64 36.39
N LEU A 89 4.52 18.36 37.17
CA LEU A 89 5.88 18.51 36.69
C LEU A 89 6.21 17.50 35.57
N LEU A 90 5.80 16.23 35.74
CA LEU A 90 5.97 15.16 34.77
C LEU A 90 5.33 15.48 33.42
N THR A 91 4.04 15.82 33.43
CA THR A 91 3.27 16.12 32.22
C THR A 91 3.79 17.37 31.53
N GLY A 92 4.17 18.41 32.29
CA GLY A 92 4.78 19.61 31.73
C GLY A 92 6.11 19.36 31.03
N HIS A 93 7.00 18.52 31.59
CA HIS A 93 8.25 18.11 30.90
C HIS A 93 7.95 17.31 29.63
N ALA A 94 6.99 16.38 29.70
CA ALA A 94 6.61 15.57 28.55
C ALA A 94 6.07 16.43 27.37
N HIS A 95 5.24 17.45 27.66
CA HIS A 95 4.71 18.36 26.64
C HIS A 95 5.75 19.33 26.06
N GLN A 96 6.84 19.62 26.78
CA GLN A 96 7.93 20.49 26.31
C GLN A 96 9.00 19.74 25.50
N GLY A 97 8.83 18.45 25.26
CA GLY A 97 9.84 17.64 24.55
C GLY A 97 10.95 17.08 25.44
N LEU A 98 10.94 17.37 26.75
CA LEU A 98 11.91 16.86 27.73
C LEU A 98 11.57 15.43 28.16
N HIS A 99 11.42 14.54 27.17
CA HIS A 99 10.83 13.22 27.35
C HIS A 99 11.65 12.31 28.28
N ARG A 100 12.99 12.29 28.12
CA ARG A 100 13.86 11.47 28.99
C ARG A 100 13.82 11.91 30.44
N GLU A 101 13.79 13.22 30.67
CA GLU A 101 13.67 13.80 32.01
C GLU A 101 12.30 13.47 32.62
N ALA A 102 11.21 13.60 31.85
CA ALA A 102 9.88 13.16 32.28
C ALA A 102 9.88 11.68 32.72
N LEU A 103 10.46 10.77 31.95
CA LEU A 103 10.55 9.35 32.34
C LEU A 103 11.38 9.14 33.62
N ALA A 104 12.45 9.92 33.82
CA ALA A 104 13.21 9.91 35.06
C ALA A 104 12.38 10.42 36.26
N LEU A 105 11.52 11.43 36.05
CA LEU A 105 10.58 11.92 37.07
C LEU A 105 9.57 10.86 37.48
N LEU A 106 9.01 10.11 36.52
CA LEU A 106 8.07 9.03 36.81
C LEU A 106 8.74 7.92 37.63
N ARG A 107 9.97 7.54 37.29
CA ARG A 107 10.75 6.56 38.07
C ARG A 107 11.05 7.07 39.48
N ARG A 108 11.40 8.35 39.64
CA ARG A 108 11.61 8.97 40.97
C ARG A 108 10.33 8.99 41.80
N MET A 109 9.19 9.34 41.21
CA MET A 109 7.88 9.32 41.87
C MET A 109 7.59 7.94 42.48
N VAL A 110 7.76 6.88 41.69
CA VAL A 110 7.57 5.49 42.14
C VAL A 110 8.60 5.09 43.20
N GLY A 111 9.87 5.45 43.01
CA GLY A 111 10.95 5.18 43.97
C GLY A 111 10.78 5.89 45.32
N SER A 112 10.07 7.02 45.35
CA SER A 112 9.67 7.73 46.57
C SER A 112 8.41 7.17 47.22
N GLY A 113 7.87 6.05 46.73
CA GLY A 113 6.67 5.40 47.28
C GLY A 113 5.35 6.09 46.92
N VAL A 114 5.36 7.08 46.02
CA VAL A 114 4.16 7.80 45.58
C VAL A 114 3.55 7.05 44.40
N GLN A 115 2.31 6.57 44.53
CA GLN A 115 1.63 5.82 43.48
C GLN A 115 1.19 6.74 42.32
N PRO A 116 1.58 6.45 41.06
CA PRO A 116 1.12 7.20 39.90
C PRO A 116 -0.39 7.08 39.70
N ASN A 117 -1.06 8.18 39.36
CA ASN A 117 -2.45 8.17 38.92
C ASN A 117 -2.54 8.09 37.39
N GLY A 118 -3.76 8.03 36.84
CA GLY A 118 -3.97 7.93 35.39
C GLY A 118 -3.30 9.05 34.59
N TYR A 119 -3.34 10.29 35.10
CA TYR A 119 -2.68 11.44 34.47
C TYR A 119 -1.15 11.35 34.55
N SER A 120 -0.59 10.84 35.65
CA SER A 120 0.84 10.56 35.76
C SER A 120 1.28 9.54 34.71
N LEU A 121 0.54 8.44 34.57
CA LEU A 121 0.83 7.40 33.57
C LEU A 121 0.66 7.95 32.14
N SER A 122 -0.33 8.79 31.88
CA SER A 122 -0.50 9.47 30.58
C SER A 122 0.69 10.36 30.23
N GLY A 123 1.24 11.10 31.20
CA GLY A 123 2.47 11.88 31.00
C GLY A 123 3.69 11.00 30.70
N GLY A 124 3.78 9.84 31.35
CA GLY A 124 4.79 8.82 31.06
C GLY A 124 4.66 8.22 29.66
N LEU A 125 3.45 7.88 29.23
CA LEU A 125 3.15 7.36 27.90
C LEU A 125 3.50 8.36 26.80
N LEU A 126 3.15 9.64 26.99
CA LEU A 126 3.54 10.72 26.09
C LEU A 126 5.07 10.82 25.97
N ALA A 127 5.77 10.75 27.08
CA ALA A 127 7.23 10.77 27.09
C ALA A 127 7.85 9.53 26.42
N CYS A 128 7.29 8.33 26.63
CA CYS A 128 7.69 7.13 25.90
C CYS A 128 7.50 7.29 24.39
N GLY A 129 6.34 7.79 23.96
CA GLY A 129 6.06 8.05 22.54
C GLY A 129 7.02 9.08 21.93
N GLY A 130 7.39 10.12 22.69
CA GLY A 130 8.37 11.12 22.26
C GLY A 130 9.82 10.61 22.16
N VAL A 131 10.21 9.63 22.97
CA VAL A 131 11.51 8.93 22.83
C VAL A 131 11.48 7.93 21.66
N GLY A 132 10.31 7.41 21.30
CA GLY A 132 10.13 6.48 20.19
C GLY A 132 10.57 5.05 20.55
N PRO A 133 11.11 4.26 19.60
CA PRO A 133 11.37 2.83 19.78
C PRO A 133 12.24 2.48 21.00
N GLY A 134 13.17 3.36 21.37
CA GLY A 134 14.07 3.16 22.52
C GLY A 134 13.37 3.12 23.88
N ALA A 135 12.12 3.59 23.99
CA ALA A 135 11.35 3.57 25.23
C ALA A 135 10.19 2.55 25.23
N LEU A 136 10.10 1.68 24.22
CA LEU A 136 9.00 0.71 24.08
C LEU A 136 8.89 -0.24 25.28
N ALA A 137 10.01 -0.70 25.84
CA ALA A 137 10.01 -1.56 27.02
C ALA A 137 9.35 -0.88 28.23
N LEU A 138 9.74 0.36 28.51
CA LEU A 138 9.15 1.16 29.57
C LEU A 138 7.67 1.49 29.27
N GLY A 139 7.33 1.75 28.02
CA GLY A 139 5.95 1.94 27.59
C GLY A 139 5.07 0.70 27.88
N LYS A 140 5.60 -0.52 27.70
CA LYS A 140 4.94 -1.77 28.06
C LYS A 140 4.77 -1.92 29.58
N GLU A 141 5.74 -1.51 30.38
CA GLU A 141 5.63 -1.49 31.85
C GLU A 141 4.53 -0.52 32.33
N ILE A 142 4.48 0.66 31.73
CA ILE A 142 3.44 1.66 32.02
C ILE A 142 2.07 1.14 31.59
N HIS A 143 1.95 0.54 30.39
CA HIS A 143 0.71 -0.08 29.93
C HIS A 143 0.25 -1.22 30.87
N ALA A 144 1.15 -2.07 31.37
CA ALA A 144 0.80 -3.08 32.36
C ALA A 144 0.23 -2.47 33.65
N SER A 145 0.73 -1.29 34.06
CA SER A 145 0.17 -0.54 35.19
C SER A 145 -1.23 -0.01 34.89
N VAL A 146 -1.48 0.48 33.67
CA VAL A 146 -2.83 0.88 33.21
C VAL A 146 -3.79 -0.32 33.21
N VAL A 147 -3.34 -1.50 32.77
CA VAL A 147 -4.14 -2.73 32.81
C VAL A 147 -4.49 -3.10 34.26
N LYS A 148 -3.52 -3.02 35.20
CA LYS A 148 -3.82 -3.23 36.63
C LYS A 148 -4.86 -2.25 37.16
N MET A 149 -4.79 -0.97 36.79
CA MET A 149 -5.80 0.02 37.18
C MET A 149 -7.19 -0.34 36.63
N SER A 150 -7.28 -0.89 35.42
CA SER A 150 -8.55 -1.30 34.82
C SER A 150 -9.25 -2.45 35.56
N LEU A 151 -8.53 -3.21 36.39
CA LEU A 151 -9.11 -4.24 37.26
C LEU A 151 -9.84 -3.64 38.48
N HIS A 152 -9.57 -2.38 38.82
CA HIS A 152 -10.14 -1.69 39.97
C HIS A 152 -11.24 -0.69 39.61
N GLY A 153 -11.52 -0.51 38.31
CA GLY A 153 -12.55 0.39 37.81
C GLY A 153 -12.30 0.84 36.36
N PRO A 154 -13.24 1.59 35.76
CA PRO A 154 -13.06 2.12 34.41
C PRO A 154 -11.87 3.09 34.35
N VAL A 155 -11.06 2.95 33.30
CA VAL A 155 -9.91 3.84 33.04
C VAL A 155 -10.36 4.99 32.14
N ASP A 156 -9.91 6.20 32.45
CA ASP A 156 -10.19 7.39 31.65
C ASP A 156 -9.71 7.19 30.18
N PRO A 157 -10.54 7.50 29.17
CA PRO A 157 -10.18 7.41 27.76
C PRO A 157 -8.87 8.12 27.39
N VAL A 158 -8.49 9.19 28.09
CA VAL A 158 -7.22 9.90 27.88
C VAL A 158 -6.02 8.97 28.08
N VAL A 159 -6.06 8.11 29.10
CA VAL A 159 -4.97 7.18 29.40
C VAL A 159 -4.89 6.09 28.34
N VAL A 160 -6.04 5.54 27.92
CA VAL A 160 -6.11 4.51 26.87
C VAL A 160 -5.64 5.06 25.52
N ASN A 161 -6.02 6.30 25.18
CA ASN A 161 -5.51 7.01 24.01
C ASN A 161 -4.00 7.23 24.09
N GLY A 162 -3.46 7.54 25.28
CA GLY A 162 -2.02 7.63 25.52
C GLY A 162 -1.29 6.31 25.29
N VAL A 163 -1.90 5.16 25.64
CA VAL A 163 -1.31 3.83 25.36
C VAL A 163 -1.25 3.58 23.86
N LEU A 164 -2.33 3.90 23.14
CA LEU A 164 -2.39 3.77 21.69
C LEU A 164 -1.34 4.66 21.01
N ASP A 165 -1.30 5.95 21.34
CA ASP A 165 -0.32 6.90 20.78
C ASP A 165 1.12 6.50 21.08
N MET A 166 1.40 6.00 22.29
CA MET A 166 2.72 5.49 22.65
C MET A 166 3.14 4.31 21.75
N TYR A 167 2.30 3.28 21.61
CA TYR A 167 2.64 2.15 20.72
C TYR A 167 2.79 2.58 19.27
N SER A 168 1.92 3.47 18.80
CA SER A 168 2.00 4.06 17.45
C SER A 168 3.33 4.76 17.21
N ARG A 169 3.76 5.67 18.11
CA ARG A 169 5.02 6.42 17.98
C ARG A 169 6.27 5.58 18.23
N CYS A 170 6.17 4.52 19.02
CA CYS A 170 7.25 3.54 19.18
C CYS A 170 7.36 2.56 18.01
N GLY A 171 6.53 2.68 16.96
CA GLY A 171 6.54 1.82 15.78
C GLY A 171 5.94 0.43 15.99
N SER A 172 5.27 0.19 17.12
CA SER A 172 4.69 -1.11 17.47
C SER A 172 3.22 -1.18 17.03
N ILE A 173 3.01 -1.17 15.71
CA ILE A 173 1.68 -1.12 15.08
C ILE A 173 0.79 -2.30 15.50
N GLU A 174 1.37 -3.49 15.69
CA GLU A 174 0.61 -4.66 16.13
C GLU A 174 -0.05 -4.45 17.50
N TYR A 175 0.68 -3.88 18.46
CA TYR A 175 0.15 -3.58 19.79
C TYR A 175 -0.81 -2.39 19.75
N ALA A 176 -0.53 -1.37 18.94
CA ALA A 176 -1.46 -0.27 18.69
C ALA A 176 -2.80 -0.79 18.14
N SER A 177 -2.78 -1.66 17.13
CA SER A 177 -3.97 -2.33 16.57
C SER A 177 -4.73 -3.17 17.59
N LYS A 178 -4.04 -3.86 18.52
CA LYS A 178 -4.69 -4.62 19.60
C LYS A 178 -5.41 -3.69 20.58
N VAL A 179 -4.73 -2.65 21.05
CA VAL A 179 -5.31 -1.64 21.95
C VAL A 179 -6.50 -0.98 21.28
N PHE A 180 -6.36 -0.53 20.03
CA PHE A 180 -7.45 0.08 19.25
C PHE A 180 -8.68 -0.83 19.12
N ARG A 181 -8.49 -2.14 18.88
CA ARG A 181 -9.60 -3.11 18.83
C ARG A 181 -10.27 -3.35 20.18
N MET A 182 -9.52 -3.25 21.28
CA MET A 182 -10.04 -3.43 22.64
C MET A 182 -10.79 -2.20 23.19
N MET A 183 -10.62 -1.02 22.59
CA MET A 183 -11.36 0.18 23.00
C MET A 183 -12.87 0.03 22.77
N GLN A 184 -13.67 0.22 23.82
CA GLN A 184 -15.14 0.17 23.73
C GLN A 184 -15.72 1.37 22.99
N VAL A 185 -15.19 2.58 23.24
CA VAL A 185 -15.57 3.81 22.55
C VAL A 185 -14.30 4.44 21.98
N ARG A 186 -14.28 4.63 20.67
CA ARG A 186 -13.16 5.24 19.93
C ARG A 186 -13.55 6.66 19.56
N ASN A 187 -12.91 7.64 20.19
CA ASN A 187 -13.06 9.03 19.81
C ASN A 187 -12.17 9.38 18.60
N VAL A 188 -12.36 10.58 18.05
CA VAL A 188 -11.62 11.09 16.89
C VAL A 188 -10.10 10.95 17.05
N VAL A 189 -9.59 11.24 18.26
CA VAL A 189 -8.16 11.12 18.60
C VAL A 189 -7.66 9.68 18.41
N ALA A 190 -8.40 8.67 18.91
CA ALA A 190 -8.00 7.27 18.76
C ALA A 190 -7.95 6.82 17.29
N TRP A 191 -8.96 7.20 16.49
CA TRP A 191 -8.97 6.92 15.05
C TRP A 191 -7.79 7.59 14.35
N ASN A 192 -7.59 8.87 14.60
CA ASN A 192 -6.50 9.65 14.01
C ASN A 192 -5.11 9.09 14.38
N SER A 193 -4.88 8.73 15.65
CA SER A 193 -3.63 8.10 16.10
C SER A 193 -3.38 6.77 15.41
N MET A 194 -4.41 5.94 15.21
CA MET A 194 -4.26 4.65 14.53
C MET A 194 -4.03 4.81 13.03
N MET A 195 -4.78 5.69 12.36
CA MET A 195 -4.60 5.95 10.93
C MET A 195 -3.24 6.58 10.63
N ALA A 196 -2.78 7.54 11.44
CA ALA A 196 -1.46 8.14 11.29
C ALA A 196 -0.34 7.12 11.49
N ALA A 197 -0.48 6.20 12.46
CA ALA A 197 0.49 5.13 12.69
C ALA A 197 0.60 4.18 11.50
N LEU A 198 -0.53 3.75 10.94
CA LEU A 198 -0.56 2.92 9.74
C LEU A 198 0.10 3.64 8.56
N LEU A 199 -0.26 4.90 8.33
CA LEU A 199 0.28 5.72 7.26
C LEU A 199 1.80 5.94 7.40
N GLY A 200 2.30 6.14 8.62
CA GLY A 200 3.73 6.26 8.93
C GLY A 200 4.50 4.93 8.75
N SER A 201 3.82 3.80 8.94
CA SER A 201 4.39 2.45 8.72
C SER A 201 4.32 1.97 7.26
N GLY A 202 3.90 2.82 6.32
CA GLY A 202 3.75 2.48 4.90
C GLY A 202 2.45 1.75 4.55
N GLN A 203 1.54 1.54 5.50
CA GLN A 203 0.25 0.86 5.30
C GLN A 203 -0.85 1.87 4.95
N ALA A 204 -0.63 2.66 3.89
CA ALA A 204 -1.54 3.74 3.49
C ALA A 204 -2.95 3.23 3.12
N GLU A 205 -3.06 2.03 2.54
CA GLU A 205 -4.36 1.44 2.18
C GLU A 205 -5.21 1.16 3.42
N GLU A 206 -4.60 0.58 4.46
CA GLU A 206 -5.31 0.29 5.71
C GLU A 206 -5.70 1.57 6.44
N ALA A 207 -4.87 2.63 6.37
CA ALA A 207 -5.22 3.95 6.88
C ALA A 207 -6.49 4.51 6.20
N LEU A 208 -6.61 4.39 4.86
CA LEU A 208 -7.83 4.80 4.14
C LEU A 208 -9.05 3.94 4.49
N ARG A 209 -8.87 2.62 4.66
CA ARG A 209 -9.97 1.75 5.10
C ARG A 209 -10.46 2.14 6.49
N LEU A 210 -9.56 2.45 7.42
CA LEU A 210 -9.94 2.95 8.74
C LEU A 210 -10.63 4.32 8.67
N PHE A 211 -10.23 5.21 7.75
CA PHE A 211 -10.94 6.47 7.53
C PHE A 211 -12.39 6.24 7.08
N VAL A 212 -12.61 5.32 6.12
CA VAL A 212 -13.96 4.95 5.68
C VAL A 212 -14.77 4.33 6.82
N SER A 213 -14.14 3.51 7.65
CA SER A 213 -14.78 2.90 8.83
C SER A 213 -15.17 3.95 9.88
N MET A 214 -14.28 4.91 10.17
CA MET A 214 -14.54 6.04 11.07
C MET A 214 -15.79 6.82 10.63
N VAL A 215 -15.88 7.15 9.34
CA VAL A 215 -17.05 7.81 8.74
C VAL A 215 -18.29 6.93 8.87
N SER A 216 -18.19 5.64 8.54
CA SER A 216 -19.32 4.70 8.52
C SER A 216 -19.89 4.47 9.93
N CYS A 217 -19.04 4.57 10.96
CA CYS A 217 -19.45 4.55 12.37
C CYS A 217 -20.07 5.87 12.85
N GLY A 218 -20.23 6.88 11.99
CA GLY A 218 -20.78 8.18 12.36
C GLY A 218 -19.87 9.01 13.27
N VAL A 219 -18.58 8.69 13.36
CA VAL A 219 -17.62 9.47 14.15
C VAL A 219 -17.27 10.73 13.38
N GLY A 220 -17.40 11.89 14.03
CA GLY A 220 -17.09 13.19 13.42
C GLY A 220 -15.65 13.25 12.92
N VAL A 221 -15.47 13.72 11.68
CA VAL A 221 -14.16 13.85 11.02
C VAL A 221 -13.67 15.28 11.21
N ASP A 222 -12.41 15.44 11.61
CA ASP A 222 -11.75 16.74 11.75
C ASP A 222 -10.72 16.99 10.63
N GLY A 223 -10.12 18.19 10.62
CA GLY A 223 -9.13 18.55 9.62
C GLY A 223 -7.93 17.60 9.60
N PHE A 224 -7.53 17.07 10.76
CA PHE A 224 -6.42 16.12 10.86
C PHE A 224 -6.77 14.76 10.26
N SER A 225 -7.99 14.26 10.50
CA SER A 225 -8.50 13.06 9.84
C SER A 225 -8.45 13.19 8.31
N PHE A 226 -8.86 14.35 7.78
CA PHE A 226 -8.79 14.62 6.35
C PHE A 226 -7.35 14.68 5.83
N SER A 227 -6.41 15.30 6.56
CA SER A 227 -5.01 15.35 6.15
C SER A 227 -4.41 13.95 6.01
N ILE A 228 -4.71 13.04 6.94
CA ILE A 228 -4.26 11.64 6.87
C ILE A 228 -4.84 10.96 5.63
N ALA A 229 -6.14 11.12 5.36
CA ALA A 229 -6.79 10.51 4.21
C ALA A 229 -6.27 11.06 2.87
N VAL A 230 -5.99 12.36 2.80
CA VAL A 230 -5.40 13.01 1.62
C VAL A 230 -3.97 12.51 1.37
N ASP A 231 -3.11 12.47 2.40
CA ASP A 231 -1.74 11.94 2.25
C ASP A 231 -1.74 10.45 1.88
N ALA A 232 -2.61 9.65 2.50
CA ALA A 232 -2.77 8.24 2.16
C ALA A 232 -3.23 8.05 0.70
N SER A 233 -4.17 8.88 0.22
CA SER A 233 -4.61 8.87 -1.17
C SER A 233 -3.49 9.21 -2.14
N GLY A 234 -2.67 10.21 -1.80
CA GLY A 234 -1.49 10.61 -2.57
C GLY A 234 -0.45 9.49 -2.63
N LYS A 235 -0.11 8.86 -1.50
CA LYS A 235 0.88 7.76 -1.45
C LYS A 235 0.47 6.53 -2.26
N LEU A 236 -0.82 6.25 -2.35
CA LEU A 236 -1.36 5.13 -3.14
C LEU A 236 -1.66 5.49 -4.60
N ALA A 237 -1.56 6.77 -4.97
CA ALA A 237 -1.98 7.30 -6.27
C ALA A 237 -3.44 6.97 -6.63
N VAL A 238 -4.35 7.00 -5.66
CA VAL A 238 -5.79 6.65 -5.83
C VAL A 238 -6.65 7.90 -6.05
N LEU A 239 -6.60 8.44 -7.27
CA LEU A 239 -7.23 9.72 -7.62
C LEU A 239 -8.72 9.80 -7.27
N LYS A 240 -9.51 8.76 -7.57
CA LYS A 240 -10.97 8.77 -7.35
C LYS A 240 -11.32 8.92 -5.86
N GLN A 241 -10.62 8.21 -5.00
CA GLN A 241 -10.77 8.27 -3.55
C GLN A 241 -10.31 9.64 -3.03
N GLY A 242 -9.17 10.15 -3.53
CA GLY A 242 -8.69 11.50 -3.22
C GLY A 242 -9.72 12.59 -3.57
N MET A 243 -10.39 12.48 -4.72
CA MET A 243 -11.47 13.39 -5.13
C MET A 243 -12.69 13.31 -4.21
N GLN A 244 -13.07 12.11 -3.74
CA GLN A 244 -14.16 11.95 -2.78
C GLN A 244 -13.82 12.59 -1.43
N VAL A 245 -12.56 12.45 -0.98
CA VAL A 245 -12.08 13.11 0.25
C VAL A 245 -12.08 14.64 0.06
N HIS A 246 -11.61 15.14 -1.09
CA HIS A 246 -11.64 16.57 -1.41
C HIS A 246 -13.07 17.14 -1.42
N ALA A 247 -14.03 16.45 -2.04
CA ALA A 247 -15.44 16.87 -2.04
C ALA A 247 -16.01 16.97 -0.61
N ARG A 248 -15.59 16.08 0.30
CA ARG A 248 -15.99 16.12 1.72
C ARG A 248 -15.32 17.23 2.51
N ILE A 249 -14.07 17.55 2.22
CA ILE A 249 -13.36 18.71 2.80
C ILE A 249 -14.15 19.99 2.47
N PHE A 250 -14.52 20.16 1.19
CA PHE A 250 -15.30 21.31 0.73
C PHE A 250 -16.70 21.34 1.32
N GLY A 251 -17.42 20.21 1.33
CA GLY A 251 -18.75 20.12 1.95
C GLY A 251 -18.75 20.30 3.47
N GLY A 252 -17.60 20.12 4.12
CA GLY A 252 -17.42 20.22 5.57
C GLY A 252 -16.97 21.59 6.09
N GLY A 253 -16.76 22.58 5.22
CA GLY A 253 -16.30 23.91 5.65
C GLY A 253 -14.80 23.99 5.98
N TYR A 254 -14.01 22.99 5.57
CA TYR A 254 -12.56 22.93 5.83
C TYR A 254 -11.73 23.60 4.74
N GLU A 255 -12.37 24.26 3.78
CA GLU A 255 -11.71 24.93 2.68
C GLU A 255 -10.78 26.04 3.13
N ALA A 256 -10.89 26.60 4.36
CA ALA A 256 -9.99 27.62 4.88
C ALA A 256 -8.68 27.06 5.49
N ASP A 257 -8.60 25.76 5.72
CA ASP A 257 -7.45 25.12 6.36
C ASP A 257 -6.25 25.06 5.40
N VAL A 258 -5.17 25.77 5.76
CA VAL A 258 -3.96 25.90 4.96
C VAL A 258 -3.25 24.55 4.79
N VAL A 259 -3.22 23.72 5.84
CA VAL A 259 -2.56 22.41 5.81
C VAL A 259 -3.28 21.49 4.84
N LEU A 260 -4.62 21.48 4.88
CA LEU A 260 -5.43 20.67 3.96
C LEU A 260 -5.31 21.13 2.51
N ARG A 261 -5.33 22.44 2.25
CA ARG A 261 -5.12 23.01 0.92
C ARG A 261 -3.79 22.57 0.30
N ASN A 262 -2.70 22.68 1.06
CA ASN A 262 -1.37 22.27 0.60
C ASN A 262 -1.32 20.75 0.36
N SER A 263 -1.91 19.97 1.27
CA SER A 263 -2.00 18.51 1.13
C SER A 263 -2.80 18.08 -0.11
N LEU A 264 -3.85 18.81 -0.48
CA LEU A 264 -4.67 18.51 -1.66
C LEU A 264 -3.88 18.69 -2.96
N VAL A 265 -3.08 19.75 -3.05
CA VAL A 265 -2.20 19.98 -4.22
C VAL A 265 -1.18 18.85 -4.35
N ASP A 266 -0.51 18.47 -3.26
CA ASP A 266 0.44 17.35 -3.26
C ASP A 266 -0.26 16.02 -3.62
N MET A 267 -1.47 15.77 -3.12
CA MET A 267 -2.24 14.58 -3.43
C MET A 267 -2.58 14.49 -4.93
N TYR A 268 -3.11 15.56 -5.53
CA TYR A 268 -3.41 15.57 -6.97
C TYR A 268 -2.15 15.38 -7.81
N ALA A 269 -1.05 16.03 -7.44
CA ALA A 269 0.24 15.84 -8.10
C ALA A 269 0.73 14.39 -8.00
N LYS A 270 0.72 13.78 -6.81
CA LYS A 270 1.11 12.37 -6.60
C LYS A 270 0.19 11.38 -7.34
N CYS A 271 -1.09 11.71 -7.50
CA CYS A 271 -2.05 10.90 -8.25
C CYS A 271 -1.95 11.05 -9.77
N GLY A 272 -0.95 11.76 -10.30
CA GLY A 272 -0.77 11.92 -11.74
C GLY A 272 -1.66 13.00 -12.39
N CYS A 273 -2.37 13.82 -11.61
CA CYS A 273 -3.33 14.82 -12.13
C CYS A 273 -2.83 16.25 -11.89
N LEU A 274 -1.80 16.66 -12.64
CA LEU A 274 -1.17 17.98 -12.51
C LEU A 274 -2.16 19.13 -12.78
N ASP A 275 -3.07 18.99 -13.74
CA ASP A 275 -4.05 20.02 -14.07
C ASP A 275 -4.96 20.35 -12.87
N SER A 276 -5.40 19.33 -12.13
CA SER A 276 -6.19 19.53 -10.91
C SER A 276 -5.36 20.17 -9.80
N ALA A 277 -4.09 19.79 -9.67
CA ALA A 277 -3.17 20.42 -8.72
C ALA A 277 -3.00 21.92 -9.02
N GLU A 278 -2.84 22.29 -10.29
CA GLU A 278 -2.77 23.70 -10.72
C GLU A 278 -4.06 24.47 -10.42
N LEU A 279 -5.23 23.87 -10.68
CA LEU A 279 -6.52 24.49 -10.40
C LEU A 279 -6.70 24.76 -8.90
N VAL A 280 -6.37 23.78 -8.06
CA VAL A 280 -6.42 23.94 -6.59
C VAL A 280 -5.42 25.00 -6.15
N PHE A 281 -4.19 24.99 -6.68
CA PHE A 281 -3.18 26.01 -6.37
C PHE A 281 -3.66 27.43 -6.69
N LYS A 282 -4.24 27.64 -7.88
CA LYS A 282 -4.75 28.95 -8.33
C LYS A 282 -5.97 29.42 -7.53
N ALA A 283 -6.76 28.50 -6.98
CA ALA A 283 -7.93 28.82 -6.18
C ALA A 283 -7.60 29.27 -4.75
N ILE A 284 -6.35 29.10 -4.27
CA ILE A 284 -5.94 29.44 -2.90
C ILE A 284 -5.61 30.94 -2.80
N PRO A 285 -6.35 31.73 -1.99
CA PRO A 285 -6.19 33.20 -1.95
C PRO A 285 -4.86 33.70 -1.37
N SER A 286 -4.26 32.93 -0.45
CA SER A 286 -2.99 33.26 0.20
C SER A 286 -2.08 32.06 0.10
N GLN A 287 -1.10 32.13 -0.78
CA GLN A 287 -0.17 31.04 -1.07
C GLN A 287 1.08 31.19 -0.19
N ASP A 288 1.34 30.20 0.66
CA ASP A 288 2.52 30.17 1.52
C ASP A 288 3.70 29.48 0.83
N ALA A 289 4.91 29.59 1.41
CA ALA A 289 6.10 29.00 0.82
C ALA A 289 5.98 27.48 0.58
N VAL A 290 5.29 26.76 1.47
CA VAL A 290 5.08 25.31 1.37
C VAL A 290 4.28 24.95 0.11
N LEU A 291 3.23 25.71 -0.19
CA LEU A 291 2.41 25.50 -1.37
C LEU A 291 3.19 25.73 -2.68
N TRP A 292 4.01 26.78 -2.73
CA TRP A 292 4.89 27.07 -3.88
C TRP A 292 5.91 25.96 -4.08
N THR A 293 6.61 25.54 -3.02
CA THR A 293 7.56 24.42 -3.05
C THR A 293 6.90 23.12 -3.53
N THR A 294 5.66 22.86 -3.09
CA THR A 294 4.87 21.69 -3.51
C THR A 294 4.62 21.70 -5.02
N MET A 295 4.23 22.83 -5.59
CA MET A 295 4.02 22.97 -7.05
C MET A 295 5.32 22.91 -7.86
N ILE A 296 6.41 23.50 -7.37
CA ILE A 296 7.74 23.40 -7.99
C ILE A 296 8.15 21.92 -8.09
N ALA A 297 8.03 21.19 -6.98
CA ALA A 297 8.31 19.75 -6.96
C ALA A 297 7.38 18.95 -7.89
N ALA A 298 6.10 19.31 -7.97
CA ALA A 298 5.15 18.70 -8.89
C ALA A 298 5.58 18.90 -10.35
N TYR A 299 5.88 20.13 -10.78
CA TYR A 299 6.36 20.39 -12.14
C TYR A 299 7.63 19.61 -12.48
N GLY A 300 8.59 19.54 -11.54
CA GLY A 300 9.81 18.74 -11.68
C GLY A 300 9.54 17.25 -11.90
N ARG A 301 8.59 16.65 -11.16
CA ARG A 301 8.21 15.22 -11.29
C ARG A 301 7.55 14.89 -12.63
N PHE A 302 6.79 15.83 -13.20
CA PHE A 302 6.12 15.66 -14.50
C PHE A 302 7.00 16.07 -15.69
N GLY A 303 8.28 16.40 -15.47
CA GLY A 303 9.19 16.81 -16.54
C GLY A 303 8.94 18.23 -17.09
N ARG A 304 8.08 19.02 -16.43
CA ARG A 304 7.79 20.42 -16.79
C ARG A 304 8.80 21.37 -16.14
N VAL A 305 10.06 21.22 -16.51
CA VAL A 305 11.18 21.88 -15.82
C VAL A 305 11.15 23.38 -15.93
N GLN A 306 10.84 23.90 -17.11
CA GLN A 306 10.76 25.34 -17.35
C GLN A 306 9.68 25.96 -16.46
N ASP A 307 8.57 25.26 -16.25
CA ASP A 307 7.52 25.70 -15.32
C ASP A 307 8.02 25.64 -13.87
N SER A 308 8.75 24.59 -13.47
CA SER A 308 9.37 24.48 -12.14
C SER A 308 10.32 25.66 -11.84
N VAL A 309 11.21 25.98 -12.78
CA VAL A 309 12.17 27.09 -12.71
C VAL A 309 11.43 28.43 -12.68
N SER A 310 10.50 28.65 -13.62
CA SER A 310 9.68 29.86 -13.67
C SER A 310 8.89 30.09 -12.38
N MET A 311 8.38 29.02 -11.78
CA MET A 311 7.63 29.07 -10.52
C MET A 311 8.53 29.45 -9.34
N PHE A 312 9.76 28.92 -9.29
CA PHE A 312 10.76 29.30 -8.28
C PHE A 312 11.16 30.78 -8.41
N ASP A 313 11.44 31.25 -9.62
CA ASP A 313 11.82 32.65 -9.85
C ASP A 313 10.65 33.60 -9.53
N ARG A 314 9.42 33.20 -9.85
CA ARG A 314 8.21 33.97 -9.50
C ARG A 314 7.97 34.02 -7.99
N MET A 315 8.25 32.94 -7.26
CA MET A 315 8.22 32.93 -5.79
C MET A 315 9.14 34.02 -5.21
N ALA A 316 10.32 34.22 -5.81
CA ALA A 316 11.26 35.29 -5.43
C ALA A 316 10.74 36.69 -5.76
N GLN A 317 10.18 36.88 -6.96
CA GLN A 317 9.62 38.17 -7.38
C GLN A 317 8.45 38.62 -6.51
N LEU A 318 7.68 37.69 -5.96
CA LEU A 318 6.56 37.95 -5.05
C LEU A 318 7.01 38.20 -3.59
N GLY A 319 8.31 38.15 -3.30
CA GLY A 319 8.85 38.33 -1.95
C GLY A 319 8.54 37.16 -1.00
N ILE A 320 8.14 36.01 -1.53
CA ILE A 320 7.91 34.80 -0.73
C ILE A 320 9.27 34.16 -0.45
N LYS A 321 9.58 33.91 0.83
CA LYS A 321 10.90 33.41 1.24
C LYS A 321 11.14 32.00 0.69
N GLN A 322 12.22 31.82 -0.08
CA GLN A 322 12.73 30.51 -0.49
C GLN A 322 13.41 29.87 0.72
N ASP A 323 12.98 28.67 1.08
CA ASP A 323 13.64 27.82 2.07
C ASP A 323 14.47 26.73 1.38
N GLY A 324 15.21 25.94 2.17
CA GLY A 324 15.99 24.83 1.60
C GLY A 324 15.13 23.85 0.80
N LEU A 325 13.87 23.63 1.19
CA LEU A 325 12.98 22.72 0.46
C LEU A 325 12.64 23.25 -0.95
N ALA A 326 12.44 24.56 -1.12
CA ALA A 326 12.24 25.18 -2.43
C ALA A 326 13.46 24.98 -3.35
N TYR A 327 14.67 25.19 -2.81
CA TYR A 327 15.92 24.97 -3.55
C TYR A 327 16.10 23.49 -3.92
N LEU A 328 15.83 22.58 -2.99
CA LEU A 328 15.87 21.15 -3.25
C LEU A 328 14.90 20.73 -4.36
N ALA A 329 13.69 21.29 -4.37
CA ALA A 329 12.68 21.00 -5.39
C ALA A 329 13.12 21.42 -6.80
N VAL A 330 13.67 22.63 -6.96
CA VAL A 330 14.17 23.10 -8.27
C VAL A 330 15.44 22.36 -8.70
N LEU A 331 16.36 22.06 -7.77
CA LEU A 331 17.55 21.24 -8.05
C LEU A 331 17.20 19.82 -8.48
N SER A 332 16.18 19.21 -7.85
CA SER A 332 15.67 17.89 -8.25
C SER A 332 15.07 17.93 -9.66
N ALA A 333 14.33 18.99 -10.00
CA ALA A 333 13.79 19.19 -11.35
C ALA A 333 14.92 19.31 -12.40
N CYS A 334 15.97 20.07 -12.06
CA CYS A 334 17.18 20.19 -12.86
C CYS A 334 17.87 18.83 -13.02
N SER A 335 18.05 18.03 -11.95
CA SER A 335 18.65 16.69 -11.99
C SER A 335 17.90 15.76 -12.96
N HIS A 336 16.58 15.64 -12.81
CA HIS A 336 15.77 14.71 -13.60
C HIS A 336 15.79 15.01 -15.10
N ASN A 337 15.99 16.26 -15.49
CA ASN A 337 16.01 16.70 -16.89
C ASN A 337 17.38 17.23 -17.31
N GLY A 338 18.38 16.91 -16.49
CA GLY A 338 19.78 17.30 -16.58
C GLY A 338 20.08 18.71 -17.10
N LEU A 339 19.48 19.72 -16.47
CA LEU A 339 19.80 21.13 -16.68
C LEU A 339 21.00 21.53 -15.80
N VAL A 340 22.22 21.24 -16.27
CA VAL A 340 23.45 21.42 -15.46
C VAL A 340 23.74 22.88 -15.16
N ARG A 341 23.51 23.79 -16.10
CA ARG A 341 23.78 25.23 -15.92
C ARG A 341 22.84 25.84 -14.88
N GLU A 342 21.56 25.52 -14.98
CA GLU A 342 20.51 25.95 -14.06
C GLU A 342 20.71 25.30 -12.68
N GLY A 343 21.10 24.03 -12.63
CA GLY A 343 21.49 23.36 -11.38
C GLY A 343 22.62 24.09 -10.65
N TRP A 344 23.71 24.42 -11.34
CA TRP A 344 24.79 25.24 -10.78
C TRP A 344 24.32 26.64 -10.37
N HIS A 345 23.46 27.28 -11.16
CA HIS A 345 22.93 28.60 -10.84
C HIS A 345 22.21 28.60 -9.49
N TYR A 346 21.26 27.68 -9.28
CA TYR A 346 20.50 27.59 -8.04
C TYR A 346 21.32 27.07 -6.86
N PHE A 347 22.28 26.15 -7.11
CA PHE A 347 23.19 25.66 -6.08
C PHE A 347 24.14 26.76 -5.57
N ASN A 348 24.64 27.61 -6.47
CA ASN A 348 25.46 28.76 -6.06
C ASN A 348 24.60 29.82 -5.37
N LEU A 349 23.36 30.04 -5.82
CA LEU A 349 22.44 31.00 -5.19
C LEU A 349 22.15 30.67 -3.71
N ILE A 350 22.02 29.39 -3.36
CA ILE A 350 21.88 28.96 -1.95
C ILE A 350 23.23 29.01 -1.20
N SER A 351 24.35 28.73 -1.88
CA SER A 351 25.69 28.70 -1.29
C SER A 351 26.27 30.09 -0.98
N ASP A 352 26.00 31.08 -1.84
CA ASP A 352 26.48 32.46 -1.72
C ASP A 352 25.69 33.28 -0.69
N GLY A 353 24.79 32.65 0.05
CA GLY A 353 23.67 33.27 0.76
C GLY A 353 24.01 34.55 1.52
N HIS A 354 23.32 35.63 1.15
CA HIS A 354 22.97 36.70 2.07
C HIS A 354 21.97 36.18 3.13
N GLY A 355 22.45 35.32 4.05
CA GLY A 355 22.10 35.37 5.47
C GLY A 355 20.91 34.56 6.04
N SER A 356 20.30 33.56 5.37
CA SER A 356 19.23 32.80 6.08
C SER A 356 18.92 31.34 5.73
N VAL A 357 19.59 30.71 4.75
CA VAL A 357 19.35 29.30 4.38
C VAL A 357 20.69 28.57 4.32
N GLU A 358 20.84 27.50 5.11
CA GLU A 358 22.03 26.66 5.10
C GLU A 358 21.91 25.53 4.08
N VAL A 359 22.99 25.29 3.32
CA VAL A 359 23.06 24.18 2.36
C VAL A 359 23.09 22.85 3.13
N GLN A 360 21.97 22.13 3.07
CA GLN A 360 21.85 20.78 3.63
C GLN A 360 22.43 19.69 2.72
N PRO A 361 22.77 18.50 3.25
CA PRO A 361 23.33 17.38 2.48
C PRO A 361 22.53 17.00 1.23
N GLU A 362 21.21 17.07 1.29
CA GLU A 362 20.31 16.69 0.20
C GLU A 362 20.51 17.56 -1.06
N HIS A 363 20.94 18.82 -0.91
CA HIS A 363 21.24 19.69 -2.05
C HIS A 363 22.50 19.24 -2.79
N TYR A 364 23.54 18.86 -2.04
CA TYR A 364 24.77 18.30 -2.62
C TYR A 364 24.47 16.97 -3.32
N GLU A 365 23.64 16.10 -2.72
CA GLU A 365 23.24 14.84 -3.35
C GLU A 365 22.52 15.06 -4.68
N CYS A 366 21.58 16.01 -4.75
CA CYS A 366 20.91 16.35 -6.00
C CYS A 366 21.88 16.87 -7.07
N MET A 367 22.86 17.68 -6.67
CA MET A 367 23.87 18.20 -7.58
C MET A 367 24.81 17.10 -8.10
N ALA A 368 25.23 16.18 -7.22
CA ALA A 368 26.00 15.01 -7.61
C ALA A 368 25.23 14.10 -8.57
N ASP A 369 23.95 13.82 -8.29
CA ASP A 369 23.06 13.03 -9.16
C ASP A 369 22.90 13.69 -10.54
N LEU A 370 22.71 15.01 -10.59
CA LEU A 370 22.62 15.80 -11.83
C LEU A 370 23.87 15.62 -12.71
N LEU A 371 25.06 15.83 -12.14
CA LEU A 371 26.33 15.66 -12.85
C LEU A 371 26.53 14.22 -13.31
N CYS A 372 26.23 13.26 -12.44
CA CYS A 372 26.32 11.83 -12.74
C CYS A 372 25.42 11.44 -13.91
N ARG A 373 24.13 11.83 -13.92
CA ARG A 373 23.16 11.47 -14.98
C ARG A 373 23.50 12.05 -16.34
N ARG A 374 24.19 13.19 -16.37
CA ARG A 374 24.64 13.83 -17.60
C ARG A 374 25.99 13.34 -18.11
N GLY A 375 26.67 12.49 -17.34
CA GLY A 375 27.95 11.91 -17.73
C GLY A 375 29.16 12.80 -17.45
N TYR A 376 29.01 13.89 -16.69
CA TYR A 376 30.11 14.71 -16.18
C TYR A 376 30.80 13.99 -15.01
N LEU A 377 31.28 12.77 -15.23
CA LEU A 377 31.65 11.85 -14.15
C LEU A 377 32.90 12.28 -13.36
N GLU A 378 33.86 12.94 -14.00
CA GLU A 378 35.06 13.46 -13.31
C GLU A 378 34.70 14.67 -12.45
N GLU A 379 33.88 15.59 -12.98
CA GLU A 379 33.35 16.73 -12.22
C GLU A 379 32.46 16.25 -11.06
N ALA A 380 31.66 15.19 -11.28
CA ALA A 380 30.85 14.57 -10.23
C ALA A 380 31.72 13.95 -9.14
N LEU A 381 32.83 13.29 -9.50
CA LEU A 381 33.77 12.74 -8.51
C LEU A 381 34.39 13.88 -7.68
N GLU A 382 34.93 14.91 -8.34
CA GLU A 382 35.53 16.06 -7.67
C GLU A 382 34.52 16.73 -6.73
N PHE A 383 33.27 16.90 -7.18
CA PHE A 383 32.20 17.44 -6.37
C PHE A 383 31.88 16.58 -5.14
N ILE A 384 31.79 15.26 -5.30
CA ILE A 384 31.53 14.31 -4.20
C ILE A 384 32.67 14.30 -3.18
N GLU A 385 33.92 14.37 -3.64
CA GLU A 385 35.09 14.38 -2.75
C GLU A 385 35.24 15.69 -1.97
N ASN A 386 34.72 16.79 -2.50
CA ASN A 386 34.77 18.12 -1.88
C ASN A 386 33.54 18.46 -1.01
N MET A 387 32.62 17.51 -0.78
CA MET A 387 31.47 17.74 0.12
C MET A 387 31.94 17.99 1.58
N PRO A 388 31.31 18.91 2.33
CA PRO A 388 31.75 19.31 3.68
C PRO A 388 31.39 18.30 4.79
N PHE A 389 30.87 17.12 4.43
CA PHE A 389 30.47 16.04 5.33
C PHE A 389 30.81 14.69 4.68
N ASP A 390 30.74 13.60 5.46
CA ASP A 390 30.99 12.26 4.92
C ASP A 390 30.02 11.97 3.77
N SER A 391 30.58 11.87 2.57
CA SER A 391 29.87 11.61 1.32
C SER A 391 28.84 10.48 1.47
N SER A 392 27.59 10.75 1.11
CA SER A 392 26.49 9.82 1.37
C SER A 392 26.49 8.60 0.45
N VAL A 393 25.84 7.53 0.91
CA VAL A 393 25.60 6.31 0.12
C VAL A 393 24.88 6.64 -1.19
N ALA A 394 24.00 7.65 -1.20
CA ALA A 394 23.25 8.07 -2.37
C ALA A 394 24.16 8.63 -3.47
N SER A 395 25.07 9.54 -3.14
CA SER A 395 26.01 10.16 -4.08
C SER A 395 26.95 9.14 -4.74
N TRP A 396 27.53 8.23 -3.95
CA TRP A 396 28.38 7.17 -4.50
C TRP A 396 27.59 6.13 -5.30
N SER A 397 26.33 5.85 -4.92
CA SER A 397 25.45 4.98 -5.70
C SER A 397 25.08 5.60 -7.05
N ALA A 398 24.81 6.91 -7.10
CA ALA A 398 24.58 7.65 -8.33
C ALA A 398 25.81 7.59 -9.25
N LEU A 399 27.01 7.87 -8.70
CA LEU A 399 28.26 7.80 -9.47
C LEU A 399 28.54 6.38 -10.01
N LEU A 400 28.30 5.34 -9.21
CA LEU A 400 28.45 3.95 -9.64
C LEU A 400 27.50 3.62 -10.81
N ASN A 401 26.22 3.94 -10.67
CA ASN A 401 25.22 3.66 -11.70
C ASN A 401 25.50 4.42 -13.00
N SER A 402 25.80 5.71 -12.91
CA SER A 402 26.14 6.52 -14.07
C SER A 402 27.46 6.10 -14.71
N SER A 403 28.48 5.77 -13.92
CA SER A 403 29.76 5.26 -14.46
C SER A 403 29.56 3.96 -15.25
N ARG A 404 28.61 3.11 -14.84
CA ARG A 404 28.23 1.90 -15.59
C ARG A 404 27.52 2.24 -16.89
N ILE A 405 26.54 3.15 -16.85
CA ILE A 405 25.77 3.59 -18.04
C ILE A 405 26.71 4.20 -19.09
N HIS A 406 27.66 5.03 -18.66
CA HIS A 406 28.60 5.73 -19.54
C HIS A 406 29.91 4.94 -19.80
N GLY A 407 30.02 3.70 -19.32
CA GLY A 407 31.16 2.82 -19.61
C GLY A 407 32.50 3.20 -18.94
N ASN A 408 32.50 4.00 -17.88
CA ASN A 408 33.71 4.40 -17.15
C ASN A 408 34.05 3.37 -16.04
N ALA A 409 34.80 2.33 -16.42
CA ALA A 409 35.18 1.23 -15.53
C ALA A 409 36.02 1.69 -14.32
N ARG A 410 36.88 2.70 -14.49
CA ARG A 410 37.74 3.24 -13.42
C ARG A 410 36.89 3.84 -12.29
N LEU A 411 35.97 4.73 -12.64
CA LEU A 411 35.10 5.39 -11.66
C LEU A 411 34.08 4.43 -11.06
N SER A 412 33.59 3.46 -11.84
CA SER A 412 32.73 2.38 -11.33
C SER A 412 33.42 1.56 -10.22
N GLN A 413 34.70 1.21 -10.40
CA GLN A 413 35.48 0.50 -9.38
C GLN A 413 35.73 1.37 -8.14
N LEU A 414 36.07 2.66 -8.35
CA LEU A 414 36.28 3.61 -7.26
C LEU A 414 35.02 3.77 -6.41
N ALA A 415 33.88 4.05 -7.03
CA ALA A 415 32.60 4.23 -6.34
C ALA A 415 32.18 2.98 -5.56
N ALA A 416 32.30 1.78 -6.17
CA ALA A 416 32.02 0.51 -5.49
C ALA A 416 32.94 0.28 -4.27
N SER A 417 34.22 0.66 -4.36
CA SER A 417 35.16 0.53 -3.24
C SER A 417 34.84 1.48 -2.07
N ARG A 418 34.33 2.68 -2.36
CA ARG A 418 33.91 3.66 -1.36
C ARG A 418 32.61 3.22 -0.67
N LEU A 419 31.63 2.73 -1.43
CA LEU A 419 30.39 2.17 -0.90
C LEU A 419 30.63 1.00 0.07
N LEU A 420 31.60 0.13 -0.20
CA LEU A 420 31.97 -0.97 0.69
C LEU A 420 32.65 -0.52 2.00
N LYS A 421 33.35 0.60 1.98
CA LYS A 421 33.91 1.18 3.21
C LYS A 421 32.82 1.81 4.08
N LEU A 422 31.78 2.37 3.44
CA LEU A 422 30.65 3.00 4.12
C LEU A 422 29.66 1.97 4.69
N ASP A 423 29.40 0.88 3.97
CA ASP A 423 28.51 -0.20 4.40
C ASP A 423 29.09 -1.58 4.01
N PRO A 424 29.92 -2.17 4.91
CA PRO A 424 30.61 -3.44 4.64
C PRO A 424 29.69 -4.66 4.55
N GLU A 425 28.50 -4.60 5.16
CA GLU A 425 27.54 -5.71 5.21
C GLU A 425 26.55 -5.70 4.04
N ASN A 426 26.59 -4.64 3.22
CA ASN A 426 25.70 -4.49 2.09
C ASN A 426 26.03 -5.46 0.95
N HIS A 427 25.19 -6.47 0.81
CA HIS A 427 25.34 -7.50 -0.22
C HIS A 427 25.29 -6.93 -1.65
N SER A 428 24.57 -5.83 -1.89
CA SER A 428 24.50 -5.19 -3.21
C SER A 428 25.82 -4.50 -3.59
N ASN A 429 26.52 -3.89 -2.62
CA ASN A 429 27.82 -3.25 -2.82
C ASN A 429 28.92 -4.30 -3.12
N LEU A 430 28.86 -5.47 -2.46
CA LEU A 430 29.77 -6.59 -2.70
C LEU A 430 29.61 -7.19 -4.12
N VAL A 431 28.36 -7.36 -4.57
CA VAL A 431 28.05 -7.83 -5.92
C VAL A 431 28.47 -6.81 -6.98
N ALA A 432 28.25 -5.52 -6.72
CA ALA A 432 28.67 -4.44 -7.62
C ALA A 432 30.20 -4.40 -7.79
N LEU A 433 30.97 -4.48 -6.70
CA LEU A 433 32.43 -4.53 -6.77
C LEU A 433 32.92 -5.79 -7.52
N SER A 434 32.34 -6.96 -7.21
CA SER A 434 32.68 -8.24 -7.85
C SER A 434 32.55 -8.19 -9.37
N ARG A 435 31.48 -7.58 -9.88
CA ARG A 435 31.26 -7.39 -11.33
C ARG A 435 32.24 -6.39 -11.94
N CYS A 436 32.60 -5.32 -11.21
CA CYS A 436 33.56 -4.31 -11.69
C CYS A 436 35.00 -4.85 -11.77
N THR A 437 35.37 -5.80 -10.92
CA THR A 437 36.68 -6.48 -10.95
C THR A 437 36.77 -7.63 -11.97
N GLY A 438 35.66 -7.98 -12.62
CA GLY A 438 35.56 -9.13 -13.52
C GLY A 438 36.20 -8.96 -14.90
N VAL A 439 36.65 -7.75 -15.27
CA VAL A 439 37.31 -7.49 -16.56
C VAL A 439 38.75 -7.06 -16.31
N LYS A 440 39.65 -8.04 -16.47
CA LYS A 440 41.13 -7.98 -16.38
C LYS A 440 41.74 -8.03 -14.97
N GLY A 441 42.24 -9.21 -14.61
CA GLY A 441 43.36 -9.36 -13.67
C GLY A 441 43.10 -10.34 -12.54
N LYS A 442 43.65 -11.56 -12.67
CA LYS A 442 43.94 -12.46 -11.53
C LYS A 442 44.71 -11.69 -10.45
N LEU A 443 44.08 -11.27 -9.35
CA LEU A 443 44.79 -11.10 -8.06
C LEU A 443 43.80 -11.00 -6.87
N LYS A 444 44.00 -11.92 -5.92
CA LYS A 444 43.47 -12.03 -4.54
C LYS A 444 41.99 -12.42 -4.34
N TRP A 445 41.72 -13.72 -4.54
CA TRP A 445 40.53 -14.44 -4.07
C TRP A 445 40.64 -15.01 -2.64
N ASP A 446 41.77 -14.84 -1.95
CA ASP A 446 42.02 -15.54 -0.67
C ASP A 446 41.43 -14.84 0.57
N ASN A 447 41.11 -13.54 0.51
CA ASN A 447 40.58 -12.82 1.67
C ASN A 447 39.03 -12.89 1.78
N THR A 448 38.32 -13.12 0.67
CA THR A 448 36.85 -13.16 0.64
C THR A 448 36.24 -14.49 1.10
N MET A 449 37.00 -15.60 1.06
CA MET A 449 36.53 -16.88 1.63
C MET A 449 36.65 -16.95 3.15
N LYS A 450 37.60 -16.23 3.76
CA LYS A 450 37.79 -16.21 5.24
C LYS A 450 36.65 -15.51 6.00
N MET A 451 35.89 -14.64 5.36
CA MET A 451 34.71 -14.00 5.99
C MET A 451 33.43 -14.83 5.88
N ARG A 452 33.36 -15.82 4.97
CA ARG A 452 32.18 -16.67 4.81
C ARG A 452 32.08 -17.79 5.86
N SER A 453 33.13 -18.05 6.63
CA SER A 453 33.15 -19.18 7.58
C SER A 453 32.72 -18.86 9.02
N ASN A 454 32.38 -17.60 9.35
CA ASN A 454 32.14 -17.18 10.74
C ASN A 454 30.74 -16.58 11.04
N VAL A 455 29.74 -16.79 10.19
CA VAL A 455 28.36 -16.36 10.52
C VAL A 455 27.49 -17.60 10.73
N GLN A 456 27.41 -18.02 12.00
CA GLN A 456 26.33 -18.87 12.50
C GLN A 456 25.04 -18.06 12.44
N ILE A 457 24.19 -18.36 11.46
CA ILE A 457 22.89 -17.71 11.29
C ILE A 457 21.94 -18.25 12.35
N ILE A 458 21.74 -17.47 13.41
CA ILE A 458 20.48 -17.43 14.17
C ILE A 458 19.78 -16.16 13.69
N THR A 459 18.79 -16.28 12.82
CA THR A 459 17.92 -15.16 12.42
C THR A 459 16.49 -15.38 12.92
N ILE A 460 16.10 -14.49 13.84
CA ILE A 460 14.73 -14.06 14.09
C ILE A 460 14.40 -13.05 12.97
N PRO A 461 13.23 -13.10 12.31
CA PRO A 461 13.02 -12.36 11.06
C PRO A 461 12.67 -10.89 11.30
N ASN A 462 13.49 -9.99 10.75
CA ASN A 462 13.10 -8.64 10.36
C ASN A 462 12.55 -8.68 8.93
N ILE A 463 11.33 -8.21 8.74
CA ILE A 463 10.63 -8.15 7.45
C ILE A 463 11.26 -7.05 6.59
N HIS A 464 12.14 -7.43 5.66
CA HIS A 464 12.47 -6.60 4.50
C HIS A 464 11.29 -6.64 3.54
N ILE A 465 10.70 -5.49 3.23
CA ILE A 465 9.80 -5.36 2.06
C ILE A 465 10.70 -5.50 0.83
N PRO A 466 10.54 -6.55 -0.01
CA PRO A 466 11.41 -6.75 -1.16
C PRO A 466 11.21 -5.60 -2.15
N LYS A 467 12.29 -4.94 -2.58
CA LYS A 467 12.25 -4.12 -3.80
C LYS A 467 11.89 -5.05 -4.96
N ARG A 468 10.90 -4.66 -5.77
CA ARG A 468 10.52 -5.38 -6.98
C ARG A 468 11.74 -5.59 -7.87
N THR A 469 11.90 -6.80 -8.38
CA THR A 469 12.92 -7.18 -9.36
C THR A 469 12.68 -6.48 -10.70
N ASP A 470 13.69 -6.42 -11.56
CA ASP A 470 13.56 -5.86 -12.91
C ASP A 470 12.47 -6.60 -13.72
N GLU A 471 12.36 -7.92 -13.57
CA GLU A 471 11.31 -8.71 -14.23
C GLU A 471 9.90 -8.33 -13.71
N GLU A 472 9.74 -8.08 -12.40
CA GLU A 472 8.47 -7.59 -11.81
C GLU A 472 8.12 -6.17 -12.25
N ILE A 473 9.10 -5.29 -12.38
CA ILE A 473 8.89 -3.93 -12.88
C ILE A 473 8.44 -3.98 -14.34
N ILE A 474 9.14 -4.75 -15.20
CA ILE A 474 8.79 -4.91 -16.61
C ILE A 474 7.39 -5.50 -16.75
N SER A 475 7.10 -6.59 -16.05
CA SER A 475 5.76 -7.22 -16.08
C SER A 475 4.68 -6.23 -15.63
N SER A 476 4.91 -5.52 -14.52
CA SER A 476 3.97 -4.52 -14.00
C SER A 476 3.74 -3.36 -14.96
N VAL A 477 4.75 -2.90 -15.69
CA VAL A 477 4.62 -1.82 -16.69
C VAL A 477 3.79 -2.29 -17.87
N VAL A 478 4.14 -3.44 -18.47
CA VAL A 478 3.42 -3.99 -19.63
C VAL A 478 1.95 -4.23 -19.30
N ILE A 479 1.67 -4.84 -18.15
CA ILE A 479 0.30 -5.13 -17.72
C ILE A 479 -0.48 -3.83 -17.46
N ARG A 480 0.11 -2.87 -16.75
CA ARG A 480 -0.53 -1.56 -16.51
C ARG A 480 -0.84 -0.86 -17.82
N ASP A 481 0.07 -0.88 -18.78
CA ASP A 481 -0.12 -0.24 -20.07
C ASP A 481 -1.28 -0.90 -20.82
N ILE A 482 -1.35 -2.24 -20.88
CA ILE A 482 -2.49 -2.97 -21.48
C ILE A 482 -3.82 -2.62 -20.80
N LEU A 483 -3.84 -2.49 -19.46
CA LEU A 483 -5.04 -2.08 -18.71
C LEU A 483 -5.47 -0.64 -19.05
N SER A 484 -4.51 0.25 -19.29
CA SER A 484 -4.76 1.65 -19.64
C SER A 484 -5.08 1.89 -21.13
N MET A 485 -4.77 0.94 -22.02
CA MET A 485 -4.99 1.07 -23.45
C MET A 485 -6.49 1.16 -23.79
N PRO A 486 -6.92 2.13 -24.63
CA PRO A 486 -8.26 2.13 -25.19
C PRO A 486 -8.42 0.92 -26.11
N MET A 487 -9.47 0.13 -25.90
CA MET A 487 -9.67 -1.09 -26.69
C MET A 487 -10.08 -0.73 -28.12
N PRO A 488 -9.56 -1.44 -29.14
CA PRO A 488 -9.97 -1.22 -30.52
C PRO A 488 -11.48 -1.44 -30.66
N VAL A 489 -12.20 -0.41 -31.12
CA VAL A 489 -13.61 -0.55 -31.45
C VAL A 489 -13.69 -1.20 -32.83
N SER A 490 -13.90 -2.52 -32.86
CA SER A 490 -14.21 -3.21 -34.11
C SER A 490 -15.58 -2.80 -34.63
N LYS A 491 -15.70 -2.61 -35.95
CA LYS A 491 -16.99 -2.36 -36.61
C LYS A 491 -17.86 -3.63 -36.66
N ASN A 492 -17.23 -4.81 -36.62
CA ASN A 492 -17.88 -6.11 -36.73
C ASN A 492 -17.35 -7.03 -35.61
N PRO A 493 -17.66 -6.77 -34.33
CA PRO A 493 -17.07 -7.50 -33.22
C PRO A 493 -17.43 -8.99 -33.28
N LYS A 494 -16.44 -9.85 -33.00
CA LYS A 494 -16.57 -11.31 -33.04
C LYS A 494 -16.26 -11.97 -31.69
N VAL A 495 -16.85 -13.16 -31.50
CA VAL A 495 -16.45 -14.11 -30.46
C VAL A 495 -15.52 -15.17 -31.05
N ALA A 496 -14.31 -15.30 -30.52
CA ALA A 496 -13.41 -16.40 -30.84
C ALA A 496 -13.78 -17.65 -30.03
N LEU A 497 -14.22 -18.70 -30.72
CA LEU A 497 -14.51 -20.00 -30.13
C LEU A 497 -13.28 -20.90 -30.29
N MET A 498 -12.58 -21.14 -29.19
CA MET A 498 -11.32 -21.87 -29.16
C MET A 498 -11.54 -23.25 -28.53
N PHE A 499 -11.39 -24.30 -29.33
CA PHE A 499 -11.59 -25.68 -28.90
C PHE A 499 -10.26 -26.32 -28.52
N LEU A 500 -10.16 -26.77 -27.28
CA LEU A 500 -9.01 -27.52 -26.78
C LEU A 500 -9.41 -28.99 -26.71
N THR A 501 -8.87 -29.79 -27.63
CA THR A 501 -9.27 -31.19 -27.82
C THR A 501 -8.05 -32.11 -27.97
N PRO A 502 -8.06 -33.30 -27.36
CA PRO A 502 -7.05 -34.33 -27.61
C PRO A 502 -7.26 -35.07 -28.94
N GLY A 503 -8.39 -34.87 -29.63
CA GLY A 503 -8.77 -35.61 -30.83
C GLY A 503 -9.92 -34.97 -31.62
N SER A 504 -10.81 -35.78 -32.20
CA SER A 504 -11.95 -35.29 -32.98
C SER A 504 -13.00 -34.58 -32.11
N LEU A 505 -13.75 -33.66 -32.71
CA LEU A 505 -14.84 -32.94 -32.04
C LEU A 505 -16.17 -33.69 -32.25
N PRO A 506 -16.73 -34.33 -31.20
CA PRO A 506 -17.91 -35.18 -31.35
C PRO A 506 -19.19 -34.39 -31.66
N PHE A 507 -19.23 -33.10 -31.35
CA PHE A 507 -20.42 -32.26 -31.44
C PHE A 507 -20.41 -31.27 -32.62
N GLU A 508 -19.58 -31.47 -33.65
CA GLU A 508 -19.50 -30.56 -34.81
C GLU A 508 -20.86 -30.20 -35.42
N LYS A 509 -21.74 -31.18 -35.62
CA LYS A 509 -23.10 -30.95 -36.17
C LYS A 509 -23.95 -30.07 -35.26
N LEU A 510 -23.78 -30.17 -33.95
CA LEU A 510 -24.51 -29.33 -32.99
C LEU A 510 -23.96 -27.89 -33.02
N TRP A 511 -22.64 -27.74 -33.09
CA TRP A 511 -22.00 -26.43 -33.22
C TRP A 511 -22.31 -25.76 -34.56
N GLU A 512 -22.39 -26.53 -35.65
CA GLU A 512 -22.85 -26.04 -36.96
C GLU A 512 -24.28 -25.50 -36.87
N LYS A 513 -25.18 -26.25 -36.25
CA LYS A 513 -26.56 -25.79 -35.98
C LYS A 513 -26.64 -24.56 -35.06
N PHE A 514 -25.74 -24.44 -34.08
CA PHE A 514 -25.69 -23.28 -33.18
C PHE A 514 -25.16 -22.02 -33.88
N LEU A 515 -24.28 -22.15 -34.86
CA LEU A 515 -23.62 -21.05 -35.56
C LEU A 515 -24.28 -20.65 -36.89
N GLU A 516 -25.18 -21.49 -37.41
CA GLU A 516 -25.87 -21.29 -38.68
C GLU A 516 -26.54 -19.91 -38.77
N GLY A 517 -26.21 -19.14 -39.82
CA GLY A 517 -26.79 -17.82 -40.08
C GLY A 517 -26.16 -16.68 -39.27
N HIS A 518 -25.00 -16.91 -38.66
CA HIS A 518 -24.28 -15.92 -37.84
C HIS A 518 -22.85 -15.67 -38.33
N GLU A 519 -22.60 -15.97 -39.61
CA GLU A 519 -21.30 -15.78 -40.26
C GLU A 519 -20.83 -14.33 -40.10
N GLY A 520 -19.59 -14.15 -39.66
CA GLY A 520 -19.01 -12.83 -39.41
C GLY A 520 -19.15 -12.31 -37.97
N ARG A 521 -19.90 -13.00 -37.08
CA ARG A 521 -19.96 -12.70 -35.63
C ARG A 521 -19.12 -13.64 -34.76
N TYR A 522 -18.48 -14.64 -35.36
CA TYR A 522 -17.61 -15.58 -34.67
C TYR A 522 -16.39 -15.95 -35.52
N SER A 523 -15.40 -16.53 -34.88
CA SER A 523 -14.26 -17.21 -35.48
C SER A 523 -13.99 -18.52 -34.71
N ILE A 524 -13.45 -19.54 -35.38
CA ILE A 524 -13.23 -20.87 -34.80
C ILE A 524 -11.74 -21.18 -34.84
N TYR A 525 -11.23 -21.72 -33.73
CA TYR A 525 -9.84 -22.18 -33.62
C TYR A 525 -9.85 -23.53 -32.92
N VAL A 526 -9.21 -24.54 -33.49
CA VAL A 526 -9.18 -25.89 -32.92
C VAL A 526 -7.74 -26.25 -32.62
N HIS A 527 -7.44 -26.59 -31.38
CA HIS A 527 -6.14 -27.17 -31.04
C HIS A 527 -6.11 -28.64 -31.45
N ALA A 528 -5.05 -29.04 -32.16
CA ALA A 528 -4.88 -30.41 -32.63
C ALA A 528 -3.49 -30.96 -32.23
N SER A 529 -3.45 -31.92 -31.31
CA SER A 529 -2.21 -32.61 -30.96
C SER A 529 -1.84 -33.66 -32.01
N ARG A 530 -0.61 -33.63 -32.54
CA ARG A 530 0.11 -34.59 -33.45
C ARG A 530 -0.67 -35.35 -34.54
N GLU A 531 -1.82 -35.94 -34.27
CA GLU A 531 -2.72 -36.56 -35.24
C GLU A 531 -3.63 -35.49 -35.87
N LYS A 532 -3.95 -35.64 -37.16
CA LYS A 532 -4.86 -34.73 -37.87
C LYS A 532 -6.30 -35.18 -37.60
N PRO A 533 -7.09 -34.45 -36.81
CA PRO A 533 -8.49 -34.81 -36.59
C PRO A 533 -9.24 -34.78 -37.92
N VAL A 534 -10.18 -35.72 -38.09
CA VAL A 534 -11.06 -35.75 -39.27
C VAL A 534 -12.31 -34.94 -38.92
N HIS A 535 -12.45 -33.78 -39.55
CA HIS A 535 -13.63 -32.94 -39.42
C HIS A 535 -14.72 -33.37 -40.41
N THR A 536 -15.95 -33.48 -39.92
CA THR A 536 -17.15 -33.78 -40.70
C THR A 536 -17.87 -32.52 -41.19
N SER A 537 -17.80 -31.43 -40.42
CA SER A 537 -18.35 -30.13 -40.81
C SER A 537 -17.31 -29.26 -41.51
N SER A 538 -17.76 -28.57 -42.56
CA SER A 538 -16.93 -27.61 -43.30
C SER A 538 -16.49 -26.41 -42.46
N LEU A 539 -17.19 -26.11 -41.36
CA LEU A 539 -16.85 -25.00 -40.45
C LEU A 539 -15.53 -25.21 -39.71
N PHE A 540 -15.21 -26.46 -39.37
CA PHE A 540 -14.02 -26.82 -38.59
C PHE A 540 -12.84 -27.23 -39.47
N ALA A 541 -13.11 -27.60 -40.73
CA ALA A 541 -12.08 -27.97 -41.68
C ALA A 541 -11.06 -26.84 -41.90
N GLY A 542 -9.79 -27.11 -41.59
CA GLY A 542 -8.69 -26.16 -41.77
C GLY A 542 -8.51 -25.15 -40.63
N GLN A 543 -9.24 -25.29 -39.51
CA GLN A 543 -9.10 -24.43 -38.32
C GLN A 543 -8.10 -24.99 -37.29
N ASP A 544 -7.40 -26.09 -37.63
CA ASP A 544 -6.46 -26.79 -36.76
C ASP A 544 -5.17 -25.99 -36.51
N ILE A 545 -4.85 -25.81 -35.23
CA ILE A 545 -3.60 -25.24 -34.74
C ILE A 545 -2.82 -26.35 -34.06
N HIS A 546 -1.75 -26.78 -34.73
CA HIS A 546 -0.96 -27.90 -34.27
C HIS A 546 0.03 -27.52 -33.17
N SER A 547 0.21 -28.43 -32.20
CA SER A 547 1.31 -28.42 -31.24
C SER A 547 1.77 -29.84 -30.88
N ASP A 548 2.82 -29.92 -30.06
CA ASP A 548 3.15 -31.16 -29.36
C ASP A 548 1.99 -31.64 -28.48
N ALA A 549 2.01 -32.93 -28.15
CA ALA A 549 1.01 -33.55 -27.28
C ALA A 549 0.99 -32.86 -25.91
N VAL A 550 -0.22 -32.50 -25.47
CA VAL A 550 -0.45 -31.83 -24.18
C VAL A 550 -0.95 -32.84 -23.15
N VAL A 551 -0.57 -32.60 -21.90
CA VAL A 551 -0.97 -33.44 -20.76
C VAL A 551 -1.69 -32.56 -19.75
N TRP A 552 -2.86 -33.01 -19.31
CA TRP A 552 -3.64 -32.35 -18.26
C TRP A 552 -2.82 -32.16 -16.97
N GLY A 553 -2.98 -31.02 -16.32
CA GLY A 553 -2.24 -30.69 -15.11
C GLY A 553 -0.84 -30.10 -15.32
N LEU A 554 -0.28 -30.22 -16.52
CA LEU A 554 1.06 -29.72 -16.83
C LEU A 554 0.99 -28.36 -17.53
N ILE A 555 2.10 -27.62 -17.46
CA ILE A 555 2.25 -26.31 -18.13
C ILE A 555 2.05 -26.37 -19.65
N LEU A 556 2.22 -27.54 -20.27
CA LEU A 556 1.95 -27.76 -21.70
C LEU A 556 0.49 -27.45 -22.07
N MET A 557 -0.43 -27.59 -21.12
CA MET A 557 -1.83 -27.25 -21.33
C MET A 557 -2.00 -25.72 -21.46
N VAL A 558 -1.37 -24.96 -20.57
CA VAL A 558 -1.30 -23.50 -20.64
C VAL A 558 -0.60 -23.03 -21.92
N ASP A 559 0.39 -23.77 -22.42
CA ASP A 559 1.04 -23.47 -23.70
C ASP A 559 0.08 -23.59 -24.89
N ALA A 560 -0.79 -24.61 -24.90
CA ALA A 560 -1.82 -24.75 -25.92
C ALA A 560 -2.89 -23.66 -25.83
N GLU A 561 -3.31 -23.29 -24.62
CA GLU A 561 -4.24 -22.18 -24.37
C GLU A 561 -3.68 -20.85 -24.87
N LYS A 562 -2.42 -20.54 -24.53
CA LYS A 562 -1.72 -19.35 -25.04
C LYS A 562 -1.57 -19.40 -26.56
N ARG A 563 -1.35 -20.57 -27.16
CA ARG A 563 -1.27 -20.71 -28.62
C ARG A 563 -2.61 -20.43 -29.30
N LEU A 564 -3.71 -20.96 -28.77
CA LEU A 564 -5.07 -20.66 -29.26
C LEU A 564 -5.35 -19.16 -29.16
N LEU A 565 -5.06 -18.53 -28.02
CA LEU A 565 -5.21 -17.08 -27.82
C LEU A 565 -4.38 -16.28 -28.82
N ALA A 566 -3.13 -16.67 -29.08
CA ALA A 566 -2.26 -15.99 -30.02
C ALA A 566 -2.83 -15.97 -31.44
N ASN A 567 -3.27 -17.13 -31.95
CA ASN A 567 -3.89 -17.21 -33.28
C ASN A 567 -5.23 -16.47 -33.32
N ALA A 568 -6.02 -16.54 -32.25
CA ALA A 568 -7.29 -15.84 -32.18
C ALA A 568 -7.14 -14.31 -32.13
N LEU A 569 -6.07 -13.81 -31.52
CA LEU A 569 -5.81 -12.38 -31.38
C LEU A 569 -5.35 -11.71 -32.68
N GLU A 570 -4.89 -12.49 -33.67
CA GLU A 570 -4.55 -11.98 -35.01
C GLU A 570 -5.76 -11.36 -35.70
N ASP A 571 -6.96 -11.93 -35.50
CA ASP A 571 -8.20 -11.27 -35.92
C ASP A 571 -8.51 -10.12 -34.94
N VAL A 572 -8.41 -8.89 -35.45
CA VAL A 572 -8.67 -7.66 -34.69
C VAL A 572 -10.14 -7.49 -34.32
N ASP A 573 -11.05 -8.19 -35.01
CA ASP A 573 -12.47 -8.16 -34.75
C ASP A 573 -12.84 -9.01 -33.53
N ASN A 574 -12.03 -10.01 -33.17
CA ASN A 574 -12.26 -10.82 -31.98
C ASN A 574 -12.15 -9.98 -30.69
N GLN A 575 -13.29 -9.78 -30.02
CA GLN A 575 -13.38 -9.01 -28.77
C GLN A 575 -13.48 -9.90 -27.52
N PHE A 576 -13.92 -11.15 -27.69
CA PHE A 576 -14.06 -12.12 -26.61
C PHE A 576 -13.52 -13.49 -27.04
N PHE A 577 -12.89 -14.21 -26.12
CA PHE A 577 -12.14 -15.44 -26.38
C PHE A 577 -12.63 -16.52 -25.44
N VAL A 578 -13.31 -17.53 -25.98
CA VAL A 578 -13.98 -18.58 -25.21
C VAL A 578 -13.20 -19.89 -25.40
N LEU A 579 -12.67 -20.44 -24.31
CA LEU A 579 -12.01 -21.74 -24.32
C LEU A 579 -13.04 -22.84 -24.01
N LEU A 580 -13.15 -23.81 -24.92
CA LEU A 580 -14.16 -24.87 -24.92
C LEU A 580 -13.49 -26.25 -25.02
N SER A 581 -14.07 -27.24 -24.33
CA SER A 581 -13.66 -28.64 -24.45
C SER A 581 -14.36 -29.32 -25.63
N ASP A 582 -13.83 -30.45 -26.07
CA ASP A 582 -14.49 -31.41 -26.96
C ASP A 582 -15.89 -31.85 -26.48
N SER A 583 -16.09 -31.98 -25.16
CA SER A 583 -17.36 -32.40 -24.55
C SER A 583 -18.36 -31.27 -24.28
N CYS A 584 -18.09 -30.07 -24.81
CA CYS A 584 -18.85 -28.85 -24.50
C CYS A 584 -20.06 -28.69 -25.45
N VAL A 585 -21.21 -28.30 -24.89
CA VAL A 585 -22.45 -28.06 -25.61
C VAL A 585 -23.04 -26.68 -25.26
N PRO A 586 -23.62 -25.96 -26.24
CA PRO A 586 -24.30 -24.69 -25.99
C PRO A 586 -25.61 -24.87 -25.21
N LEU A 587 -25.80 -24.02 -24.19
CA LEU A 587 -27.03 -23.99 -23.37
C LEU A 587 -28.08 -23.00 -23.91
N HIS A 588 -27.64 -21.94 -24.58
CA HIS A 588 -28.52 -20.89 -25.12
C HIS A 588 -28.33 -20.75 -26.64
N SER A 589 -29.17 -19.94 -27.29
CA SER A 589 -28.97 -19.53 -28.69
C SER A 589 -27.69 -18.70 -28.86
N PHE A 590 -27.14 -18.67 -30.08
CA PHE A 590 -25.94 -17.88 -30.33
C PHE A 590 -26.16 -16.40 -30.11
N ASP A 591 -27.32 -15.85 -30.51
CA ASP A 591 -27.65 -14.45 -30.24
C ASP A 591 -27.62 -14.12 -28.74
N TYR A 592 -28.12 -15.02 -27.89
CA TYR A 592 -28.05 -14.83 -26.44
C TYR A 592 -26.60 -14.84 -25.96
N VAL A 593 -25.82 -15.86 -26.35
CA VAL A 593 -24.40 -16.00 -25.98
C VAL A 593 -23.59 -14.78 -26.44
N TYR A 594 -23.77 -14.36 -27.70
CA TYR A 594 -23.10 -13.22 -28.29
C TYR A 594 -23.43 -11.93 -27.54
N ASN A 595 -24.72 -11.64 -27.29
CA ASN A 595 -25.13 -10.45 -26.56
C ASN A 595 -24.65 -10.47 -25.10
N TYR A 596 -24.63 -11.64 -24.48
CA TYR A 596 -24.12 -11.83 -23.12
C TYR A 596 -22.63 -11.49 -23.01
N LEU A 597 -21.81 -12.00 -23.95
CA LEU A 597 -20.37 -11.75 -23.98
C LEU A 597 -20.01 -10.34 -24.45
N MET A 598 -20.70 -9.81 -25.47
CA MET A 598 -20.45 -8.47 -25.99
C MET A 598 -20.98 -7.35 -25.09
N GLY A 599 -21.98 -7.65 -24.26
CA GLY A 599 -22.57 -6.70 -23.32
C GLY A 599 -21.82 -6.58 -21.99
N THR A 600 -20.77 -7.37 -21.76
CA THR A 600 -19.97 -7.32 -20.53
C THR A 600 -18.56 -6.82 -20.79
N ASN A 601 -17.96 -6.21 -19.76
CA ASN A 601 -16.55 -5.82 -19.73
C ASN A 601 -15.71 -6.72 -18.79
N VAL A 602 -16.32 -7.76 -18.23
CA VAL A 602 -15.71 -8.70 -17.28
C VAL A 602 -15.35 -10.00 -17.98
N SER A 603 -14.19 -10.56 -17.68
CA SER A 603 -13.80 -11.92 -18.08
C SER A 603 -14.39 -12.96 -17.12
N PHE A 604 -14.85 -14.08 -17.67
CA PHE A 604 -15.41 -15.19 -16.92
C PHE A 604 -14.35 -16.24 -16.58
N ILE A 605 -13.86 -16.18 -15.34
CA ILE A 605 -12.83 -17.07 -14.82
C ILE A 605 -13.29 -17.56 -13.46
N ASP A 606 -13.19 -18.87 -13.26
CA ASP A 606 -13.43 -19.44 -11.94
C ASP A 606 -12.25 -19.08 -11.03
N CYS A 607 -12.48 -18.34 -9.96
CA CYS A 607 -11.41 -17.75 -9.16
C CYS A 607 -11.74 -17.80 -7.67
N PHE A 608 -11.09 -18.72 -6.95
CA PHE A 608 -11.35 -19.00 -5.56
C PHE A 608 -10.09 -19.10 -4.71
N LYS A 609 -10.23 -18.72 -3.44
CA LYS A 609 -9.28 -19.08 -2.40
C LYS A 609 -9.73 -20.40 -1.78
N ASP A 610 -8.99 -21.46 -2.05
CA ASP A 610 -9.23 -22.80 -1.50
C ASP A 610 -8.06 -23.12 -0.56
N PRO A 611 -8.25 -23.13 0.78
CA PRO A 611 -7.15 -23.36 1.72
C PRO A 611 -6.69 -24.82 1.80
N GLY A 612 -7.41 -25.76 1.16
CA GLY A 612 -7.15 -27.19 1.28
C GLY A 612 -6.02 -27.72 0.39
N PRO A 613 -5.79 -29.05 0.42
CA PRO A 613 -4.73 -29.73 -0.33
C PRO A 613 -4.85 -29.61 -1.85
N HIS A 614 -6.02 -29.23 -2.38
CA HIS A 614 -6.22 -29.02 -3.82
C HIS A 614 -6.23 -27.54 -4.22
N GLY A 615 -6.07 -26.63 -3.25
CA GLY A 615 -5.93 -25.19 -3.45
C GLY A 615 -4.54 -24.71 -3.03
N SER A 616 -4.45 -23.94 -1.94
CA SER A 616 -3.22 -23.42 -1.36
C SER A 616 -2.22 -24.51 -0.99
N GLY A 617 -2.66 -25.74 -0.68
CA GLY A 617 -1.76 -26.87 -0.46
C GLY A 617 -0.90 -27.26 -1.69
N ARG A 618 -1.22 -26.73 -2.87
CA ARG A 618 -0.44 -26.88 -4.10
C ARG A 618 0.56 -25.74 -4.34
N TYR A 619 0.57 -24.72 -3.48
CA TYR A 619 1.49 -23.59 -3.57
C TYR A 619 2.95 -24.03 -3.36
N SER A 620 3.87 -23.34 -4.03
CA SER A 620 5.31 -23.55 -3.91
C SER A 620 5.95 -22.27 -3.43
N ILE A 621 6.69 -22.34 -2.32
CA ILE A 621 7.39 -21.19 -1.73
C ILE A 621 8.45 -20.61 -2.67
N GLU A 622 8.93 -21.40 -3.63
CA GLU A 622 9.85 -20.98 -4.68
C GLU A 622 9.23 -20.00 -5.69
N MET A 623 7.89 -19.84 -5.66
CA MET A 623 7.19 -18.79 -6.41
C MET A 623 7.23 -17.42 -5.70
N TYR A 624 7.60 -17.37 -4.42
CA TYR A 624 7.85 -16.14 -3.68
C TYR A 624 9.19 -15.50 -4.13
N PRO A 625 9.31 -14.16 -4.16
CA PRO A 625 8.32 -13.14 -3.75
C PRO A 625 7.27 -12.78 -4.80
N GLU A 626 7.43 -13.21 -6.05
CA GLU A 626 6.60 -12.70 -7.16
C GLU A 626 5.14 -13.15 -7.06
N ILE A 627 4.90 -14.37 -6.55
CA ILE A 627 3.56 -14.88 -6.23
C ILE A 627 3.54 -15.27 -4.75
N ASP A 628 2.89 -14.45 -3.93
CA ASP A 628 2.63 -14.77 -2.53
C ASP A 628 1.52 -15.82 -2.41
N GLU A 629 1.59 -16.70 -1.41
CA GLU A 629 0.56 -17.71 -1.14
C GLU A 629 -0.84 -17.10 -1.00
N ARG A 630 -0.95 -15.88 -0.46
CA ARG A 630 -2.22 -15.16 -0.31
C ARG A 630 -2.87 -14.80 -1.64
N ASP A 631 -2.08 -14.71 -2.71
CA ASP A 631 -2.49 -14.33 -4.05
C ASP A 631 -2.73 -15.54 -4.95
N PHE A 632 -2.22 -16.72 -4.56
CA PHE A 632 -2.49 -17.99 -5.22
C PHE A 632 -3.99 -18.33 -5.20
N ARG A 633 -4.55 -18.61 -6.38
CA ARG A 633 -5.98 -18.91 -6.57
C ARG A 633 -6.14 -20.26 -7.25
N LYS A 634 -7.27 -20.90 -6.98
CA LYS A 634 -7.76 -22.10 -7.67
C LYS A 634 -8.94 -21.72 -8.55
N GLY A 635 -9.03 -22.35 -9.71
CA GLY A 635 -10.11 -22.18 -10.66
C GLY A 635 -10.33 -23.42 -11.50
N ALA A 636 -11.02 -23.22 -12.61
CA ALA A 636 -11.17 -24.16 -13.69
C ALA A 636 -10.30 -23.74 -14.86
N GLN A 637 -9.85 -24.70 -15.64
CA GLN A 637 -9.14 -24.47 -16.90
C GLN A 637 -9.95 -23.60 -17.89
N TRP A 638 -11.27 -23.76 -17.90
CA TRP A 638 -12.14 -23.19 -18.92
C TRP A 638 -12.49 -21.76 -18.58
N PHE A 639 -12.33 -20.87 -19.55
CA PHE A 639 -12.55 -19.45 -19.36
C PHE A 639 -13.22 -18.83 -20.59
N ALA A 640 -13.78 -17.64 -20.38
CA ALA A 640 -14.05 -16.72 -21.47
C ALA A 640 -13.46 -15.36 -21.10
N VAL A 641 -12.52 -14.84 -21.89
CA VAL A 641 -11.81 -13.60 -21.56
C VAL A 641 -12.03 -12.51 -22.58
N THR A 642 -12.02 -11.26 -22.12
CA THR A 642 -12.00 -10.09 -23.00
C THR A 642 -10.69 -10.04 -23.79
N ARG A 643 -10.68 -9.34 -24.92
CA ARG A 643 -9.46 -9.08 -25.71
C ARG A 643 -8.33 -8.48 -24.87
N ARG A 644 -8.66 -7.61 -23.91
CA ARG A 644 -7.68 -7.02 -22.99
C ARG A 644 -7.00 -8.08 -22.14
N HIS A 645 -7.78 -8.94 -21.49
CA HIS A 645 -7.24 -10.03 -20.68
C HIS A 645 -6.50 -11.07 -21.52
N ALA A 646 -6.95 -11.36 -22.74
CA ALA A 646 -6.22 -12.21 -23.68
C ALA A 646 -4.81 -11.66 -23.98
N LEU A 647 -4.68 -10.36 -24.25
CA LEU A 647 -3.37 -9.71 -24.47
C LEU A 647 -2.48 -9.80 -23.23
N MET A 648 -3.04 -9.62 -22.03
CA MET A 648 -2.30 -9.74 -20.78
C MET A 648 -1.76 -11.16 -20.56
N ILE A 649 -2.59 -12.18 -20.82
CA ILE A 649 -2.19 -13.59 -20.69
C ILE A 649 -1.03 -13.92 -21.63
N LEU A 650 -1.03 -13.38 -22.86
CA LEU A 650 0.06 -13.56 -23.81
C LEU A 650 1.32 -12.81 -23.42
N ALA A 651 1.18 -11.55 -23.00
CA ALA A 651 2.29 -10.69 -22.63
C ALA A 651 2.97 -11.13 -21.33
N ASP A 652 2.27 -11.84 -20.44
CA ASP A 652 2.87 -12.36 -19.23
C ASP A 652 3.97 -13.38 -19.53
N SER A 653 5.16 -13.05 -19.05
CA SER A 653 6.35 -13.90 -19.08
C SER A 653 6.87 -14.22 -17.67
N LEU A 654 6.58 -13.38 -16.68
CA LEU A 654 7.10 -13.53 -15.32
C LEU A 654 6.33 -14.61 -14.56
N TYR A 655 5.01 -14.45 -14.44
CA TYR A 655 4.21 -15.35 -13.61
C TYR A 655 4.10 -16.71 -14.27
N TYR A 656 3.90 -16.74 -15.59
CA TYR A 656 3.97 -17.94 -16.41
C TYR A 656 5.28 -18.70 -16.20
N LYS A 657 6.45 -18.03 -16.17
CA LYS A 657 7.75 -18.66 -15.90
C LYS A 657 7.80 -19.28 -14.50
N LYS A 658 7.21 -18.64 -13.47
CA LYS A 658 7.11 -19.21 -12.12
C LYS A 658 6.26 -20.49 -12.10
N PHE A 659 5.08 -20.46 -12.72
CA PHE A 659 4.24 -21.65 -12.87
C PHE A 659 4.96 -22.76 -13.65
N LYS A 660 5.63 -22.42 -14.75
CA LYS A 660 6.42 -23.37 -15.55
C LYS A 660 7.53 -24.06 -14.77
N LEU A 661 8.22 -23.32 -13.90
CA LEU A 661 9.35 -23.85 -13.14
C LEU A 661 8.90 -24.66 -11.93
N TYR A 662 7.88 -24.16 -11.20
CA TYR A 662 7.58 -24.58 -9.84
C TYR A 662 6.20 -25.22 -9.65
N CYS A 663 5.26 -25.04 -10.58
CA CYS A 663 3.97 -25.75 -10.55
C CYS A 663 4.11 -27.11 -11.26
N LYS A 664 4.64 -28.10 -10.53
CA LYS A 664 4.88 -29.44 -11.06
C LYS A 664 4.39 -30.52 -10.08
N PRO A 665 4.05 -31.73 -10.57
CA PRO A 665 3.87 -32.89 -9.72
C PRO A 665 5.18 -33.26 -9.02
N ALA A 666 5.20 -33.25 -7.68
CA ALA A 666 6.29 -33.69 -6.82
C ALA A 666 5.73 -34.53 -5.65
N GLU A 667 6.59 -35.27 -4.95
CA GLU A 667 6.16 -36.09 -3.80
C GLU A 667 5.45 -35.22 -2.74
N GLY A 668 4.15 -35.49 -2.54
CA GLY A 668 3.29 -34.75 -1.60
C GLY A 668 2.75 -33.40 -2.08
N ARG A 669 3.12 -32.91 -3.27
CA ARG A 669 2.62 -31.64 -3.85
C ARG A 669 2.33 -31.82 -5.34
N ASN A 670 1.05 -31.79 -5.74
CA ASN A 670 0.65 -31.86 -7.15
C ASN A 670 0.03 -30.54 -7.60
N CYS A 671 0.86 -29.60 -8.04
CA CYS A 671 0.39 -28.32 -8.59
C CYS A 671 -0.09 -28.50 -10.04
N ILE A 672 -1.28 -27.97 -10.33
CA ILE A 672 -2.00 -28.09 -11.60
C ILE A 672 -2.03 -26.72 -12.29
N ALA A 673 -1.17 -26.51 -13.28
CA ALA A 673 -0.93 -25.17 -13.82
C ALA A 673 -2.18 -24.56 -14.49
N ASP A 674 -2.95 -25.36 -15.21
CA ASP A 674 -4.18 -24.99 -15.92
C ASP A 674 -5.34 -24.59 -14.98
N GLU A 675 -5.33 -25.05 -13.72
CA GLU A 675 -6.33 -24.64 -12.71
C GLU A 675 -5.88 -23.43 -11.87
N HIS A 676 -4.59 -23.09 -11.89
CA HIS A 676 -4.02 -22.11 -10.95
C HIS A 676 -3.41 -20.88 -11.62
N TYR A 677 -2.84 -20.99 -12.81
CA TYR A 677 -2.10 -19.91 -13.45
C TYR A 677 -2.98 -18.69 -13.75
N LEU A 678 -4.01 -18.86 -14.59
CA LEU A 678 -4.90 -17.77 -15.00
C LEU A 678 -5.66 -17.11 -13.84
N PRO A 679 -6.31 -17.85 -12.91
CA PRO A 679 -7.00 -17.21 -11.81
C PRO A 679 -6.04 -16.48 -10.86
N THR A 680 -4.83 -16.99 -10.66
CA THR A 680 -3.81 -16.31 -9.85
C THR A 680 -3.33 -15.03 -10.52
N LEU A 681 -2.92 -15.12 -11.79
CA LEU A 681 -2.45 -13.97 -12.58
C LEU A 681 -3.49 -12.85 -12.56
N LEU A 682 -4.73 -13.16 -12.96
CA LEU A 682 -5.75 -12.13 -13.15
C LEU A 682 -6.32 -11.60 -11.84
N ASN A 683 -6.35 -12.40 -10.77
CA ASN A 683 -6.65 -11.89 -9.43
C ASN A 683 -5.58 -10.90 -8.94
N MET A 684 -4.31 -11.11 -9.28
CA MET A 684 -3.22 -10.21 -8.88
C MET A 684 -3.25 -8.88 -9.62
N VAL A 685 -3.63 -8.90 -10.91
CA VAL A 685 -3.44 -7.74 -11.78
C VAL A 685 -4.72 -6.99 -12.14
N ASP A 686 -5.88 -7.65 -12.18
CA ASP A 686 -7.19 -7.03 -12.40
C ASP A 686 -8.33 -7.83 -11.72
N PRO A 687 -8.37 -7.89 -10.38
CA PRO A 687 -9.39 -8.65 -9.65
C PRO A 687 -10.81 -8.11 -9.86
N GLY A 688 -10.96 -6.85 -10.28
CA GLY A 688 -12.26 -6.25 -10.59
C GLY A 688 -12.75 -6.54 -12.02
N GLY A 689 -11.86 -6.96 -12.91
CA GLY A 689 -12.16 -7.30 -14.30
C GLY A 689 -12.49 -8.77 -14.54
N ILE A 690 -12.51 -9.61 -13.49
CA ILE A 690 -12.86 -11.04 -13.58
C ILE A 690 -14.10 -11.37 -12.74
N SER A 691 -14.85 -12.37 -13.17
CA SER A 691 -15.89 -13.00 -12.37
C SER A 691 -15.27 -13.98 -11.35
N ASN A 692 -16.13 -14.62 -10.55
CA ASN A 692 -15.74 -15.78 -9.73
C ASN A 692 -16.39 -17.07 -10.27
N TRP A 693 -16.64 -17.16 -11.58
CA TRP A 693 -17.24 -18.34 -12.23
C TRP A 693 -16.85 -18.41 -13.71
N SER A 694 -16.68 -19.62 -14.24
CA SER A 694 -16.47 -19.85 -15.68
C SER A 694 -17.79 -19.78 -16.46
N VAL A 695 -17.72 -19.67 -17.80
CA VAL A 695 -18.91 -19.81 -18.68
C VAL A 695 -19.38 -21.26 -18.86
N THR A 696 -18.67 -22.25 -18.33
CA THR A 696 -18.99 -23.67 -18.51
C THR A 696 -19.51 -24.31 -17.23
N HIS A 697 -20.70 -24.91 -17.30
CA HIS A 697 -21.27 -25.73 -16.23
C HIS A 697 -20.67 -27.14 -16.22
N VAL A 698 -20.46 -27.68 -15.02
CA VAL A 698 -20.13 -29.09 -14.76
C VAL A 698 -20.86 -29.57 -13.51
N ASP A 699 -21.24 -30.84 -13.51
CA ASP A 699 -21.95 -31.45 -12.37
C ASP A 699 -20.98 -32.21 -11.46
N TRP A 700 -20.83 -31.71 -10.23
CA TRP A 700 -19.99 -32.31 -9.18
C TRP A 700 -20.79 -33.13 -8.15
N SER A 701 -22.07 -33.40 -8.39
CA SER A 701 -22.98 -34.10 -7.46
C SER A 701 -22.48 -35.48 -7.03
N GLU A 702 -21.68 -36.16 -7.85
CA GLU A 702 -21.12 -37.48 -7.53
C GLU A 702 -19.93 -37.43 -6.54
N GLY A 703 -19.37 -36.26 -6.27
CA GLY A 703 -18.24 -36.09 -5.34
C GLY A 703 -16.95 -36.80 -5.76
N LYS A 704 -16.83 -37.19 -7.04
CA LYS A 704 -15.65 -37.84 -7.62
C LYS A 704 -14.56 -36.84 -7.99
N TRP A 705 -13.37 -37.36 -8.31
CA TRP A 705 -12.23 -36.58 -8.82
C TRP A 705 -12.49 -35.92 -10.17
N HIS A 706 -13.46 -36.40 -10.93
CA HIS A 706 -13.93 -35.80 -12.17
C HIS A 706 -15.44 -35.54 -12.08
N PRO A 707 -15.96 -34.49 -12.75
CA PRO A 707 -17.40 -34.25 -12.82
C PRO A 707 -18.15 -35.40 -13.48
N ARG A 708 -19.45 -35.51 -13.20
CA ARG A 708 -20.37 -36.47 -13.82
C ARG A 708 -20.41 -36.27 -15.33
N SER A 709 -20.46 -37.38 -16.07
CA SER A 709 -20.71 -37.39 -17.51
C SER A 709 -22.18 -37.69 -17.82
N TYR A 710 -22.69 -37.07 -18.88
CA TYR A 710 -24.04 -37.27 -19.40
C TYR A 710 -24.01 -38.20 -20.60
N ASN A 711 -24.71 -39.32 -20.50
CA ASN A 711 -24.92 -40.25 -21.61
C ASN A 711 -26.19 -39.87 -22.39
N ALA A 712 -26.45 -40.58 -23.49
CA ALA A 712 -27.65 -40.35 -24.31
C ALA A 712 -28.96 -40.34 -23.50
N GLY A 713 -29.10 -41.27 -22.54
CA GLY A 713 -30.30 -41.39 -21.70
C GLY A 713 -30.46 -40.28 -20.66
N ASP A 714 -29.38 -39.58 -20.29
CA ASP A 714 -29.45 -38.47 -19.33
C ASP A 714 -29.97 -37.18 -20.00
N VAL A 715 -29.75 -37.04 -21.31
CA VAL A 715 -30.11 -35.82 -22.06
C VAL A 715 -31.61 -35.73 -22.31
N THR A 716 -32.28 -35.02 -21.41
CA THR A 716 -33.71 -34.72 -21.45
C THR A 716 -33.95 -33.21 -21.55
N TYR A 717 -35.16 -32.82 -21.99
CA TYR A 717 -35.55 -31.41 -22.03
C TYR A 717 -35.46 -30.75 -20.65
N ASP A 718 -35.93 -31.44 -19.60
CA ASP A 718 -35.92 -30.91 -18.23
C ASP A 718 -34.50 -30.71 -17.70
N LEU A 719 -33.57 -31.64 -17.99
CA LEU A 719 -32.16 -31.46 -17.64
C LEU A 719 -31.60 -30.18 -18.28
N LEU A 720 -31.76 -30.04 -19.61
CA LEU A 720 -31.20 -28.90 -20.34
C LEU A 720 -31.83 -27.57 -19.89
N LYS A 721 -33.14 -27.56 -19.65
CA LYS A 721 -33.85 -26.40 -19.09
C LYS A 721 -33.34 -26.04 -17.69
N ASN A 722 -33.12 -27.02 -16.82
CA ASN A 722 -32.57 -26.76 -15.50
C ASN A 722 -31.16 -26.17 -15.58
N LEU A 723 -30.31 -26.68 -16.49
CA LEU A 723 -28.96 -26.14 -16.71
C LEU A 723 -28.99 -24.68 -17.20
N THR A 724 -29.93 -24.31 -18.08
CA THR A 724 -30.09 -22.92 -18.56
C THR A 724 -30.55 -21.93 -17.48
N ALA A 725 -31.11 -22.42 -16.38
CA ALA A 725 -31.65 -21.61 -15.29
C ALA A 725 -30.66 -21.42 -14.12
N VAL A 726 -29.48 -22.05 -14.16
CA VAL A 726 -28.50 -21.96 -13.06
C VAL A 726 -27.92 -20.56 -12.99
N ASP A 727 -28.22 -19.85 -11.91
CA ASP A 727 -27.87 -18.43 -11.70
C ASP A 727 -27.04 -18.20 -10.42
N GLU A 728 -26.51 -19.29 -9.84
CA GLU A 728 -25.60 -19.33 -8.71
C GLU A 728 -24.41 -20.25 -8.98
N ASN A 729 -23.21 -19.79 -8.65
CA ASN A 729 -21.99 -20.58 -8.70
C ASN A 729 -21.66 -21.12 -7.30
N PHE A 730 -21.24 -22.39 -7.26
CA PHE A 730 -20.85 -23.09 -6.04
C PHE A 730 -19.39 -23.51 -6.09
N HIS A 731 -18.66 -23.29 -5.00
CA HIS A 731 -17.34 -23.85 -4.79
C HIS A 731 -17.24 -24.49 -3.43
N VAL A 732 -16.76 -25.73 -3.39
CA VAL A 732 -16.51 -26.46 -2.15
C VAL A 732 -15.01 -26.48 -1.91
N THR A 733 -14.56 -25.91 -0.78
CA THR A 733 -13.15 -25.92 -0.42
C THR A 733 -12.66 -27.36 -0.20
N SER A 734 -11.39 -27.58 -0.48
CA SER A 734 -10.80 -28.91 -0.43
C SER A 734 -10.28 -29.33 0.95
N ASP A 735 -10.36 -28.45 1.96
CA ASP A 735 -9.93 -28.74 3.33
C ASP A 735 -10.93 -29.66 4.07
N ASP A 736 -10.49 -30.25 5.17
CA ASP A 736 -11.26 -31.26 5.92
C ASP A 736 -12.67 -30.80 6.32
N LYS A 737 -12.86 -29.50 6.58
CA LYS A 737 -14.15 -28.93 6.99
C LYS A 737 -15.09 -28.63 5.82
N LYS A 738 -14.63 -28.71 4.57
CA LYS A 738 -15.38 -28.46 3.32
C LYS A 738 -16.41 -27.33 3.43
N LEU A 739 -15.95 -26.09 3.26
CA LEU A 739 -16.82 -24.92 3.22
C LEU A 739 -17.42 -24.75 1.83
N VAL A 740 -18.73 -24.52 1.77
CA VAL A 740 -19.45 -24.21 0.53
C VAL A 740 -19.53 -22.69 0.36
N MET A 741 -18.92 -22.18 -0.70
CA MET A 741 -19.07 -20.81 -1.16
C MET A 741 -20.14 -20.77 -2.24
N GLN A 742 -21.21 -20.02 -2.00
CA GLN A 742 -22.30 -19.80 -2.94
C GLN A 742 -22.35 -18.32 -3.30
N LYS A 743 -22.33 -18.01 -4.60
CA LYS A 743 -22.37 -16.63 -5.09
C LYS A 743 -23.37 -16.51 -6.24
N PRO A 744 -24.28 -15.52 -6.22
CA PRO A 744 -25.14 -15.25 -7.37
C PRO A 744 -24.32 -14.73 -8.55
N CYS A 745 -24.70 -15.14 -9.76
CA CYS A 745 -24.13 -14.62 -11.00
C CYS A 745 -24.81 -13.31 -11.36
N LEU A 746 -24.13 -12.22 -11.06
CA LEU A 746 -24.64 -10.86 -11.23
C LEU A 746 -24.04 -10.21 -12.47
N TRP A 747 -24.92 -9.69 -13.33
CA TRP A 747 -24.58 -8.85 -14.47
C TRP A 747 -25.22 -7.47 -14.27
N ASN A 748 -24.40 -6.44 -14.12
CA ASN A 748 -24.85 -5.07 -13.77
C ASN A 748 -25.84 -5.03 -12.58
N GLY A 749 -25.58 -5.83 -11.54
CA GLY A 749 -26.43 -5.92 -10.36
C GLY A 749 -27.71 -6.76 -10.52
N SER A 750 -27.97 -7.29 -11.72
CA SER A 750 -29.11 -8.18 -12.00
C SER A 750 -28.67 -9.64 -12.03
N LYS A 751 -29.46 -10.53 -11.42
CA LYS A 751 -29.21 -11.97 -11.47
C LYS A 751 -29.39 -12.49 -12.91
N ARG A 752 -28.43 -13.26 -13.42
CA ARG A 752 -28.45 -13.87 -14.75
C ARG A 752 -27.91 -15.31 -14.68
N PRO A 753 -28.25 -16.18 -15.65
CA PRO A 753 -27.64 -17.49 -15.77
C PRO A 753 -26.11 -17.40 -15.78
N CYS A 754 -25.44 -18.23 -14.98
CA CYS A 754 -23.99 -18.24 -14.83
C CYS A 754 -23.27 -18.74 -16.09
N TYR A 755 -23.85 -19.76 -16.73
CA TYR A 755 -23.17 -20.60 -17.70
C TYR A 755 -23.81 -20.48 -19.07
N LEU A 756 -22.98 -20.35 -20.10
CA LEU A 756 -23.39 -20.29 -21.50
C LEU A 756 -23.28 -21.66 -22.18
N PHE A 757 -22.46 -22.53 -21.59
CA PHE A 757 -22.18 -23.86 -22.09
C PHE A 757 -22.17 -24.87 -20.94
N ALA A 758 -22.33 -26.15 -21.25
CA ALA A 758 -22.16 -27.24 -20.29
C ALA A 758 -21.20 -28.30 -20.84
N ARG A 759 -20.48 -28.99 -19.96
CA ARG A 759 -19.44 -29.97 -20.33
C ARG A 759 -19.79 -31.37 -19.85
N LYS A 760 -18.96 -32.33 -20.26
CA LYS A 760 -19.02 -33.77 -19.93
C LYS A 760 -20.19 -34.51 -20.59
N PHE A 761 -20.60 -34.09 -21.79
CA PHE A 761 -21.51 -34.86 -22.62
C PHE A 761 -20.73 -35.90 -23.42
N ASN A 762 -21.18 -37.15 -23.39
CA ASN A 762 -20.58 -38.21 -24.19
C ASN A 762 -21.07 -38.12 -25.65
N PRO A 763 -20.27 -38.56 -26.65
CA PRO A 763 -20.63 -38.43 -28.07
C PRO A 763 -22.00 -39.01 -28.45
N GLU A 764 -22.43 -40.08 -27.77
CA GLU A 764 -23.73 -40.74 -27.95
C GLU A 764 -24.93 -39.80 -27.67
N ALA A 765 -24.72 -38.71 -26.94
CA ALA A 765 -25.76 -37.73 -26.64
C ALA A 765 -26.13 -36.82 -27.82
N LEU A 766 -25.33 -36.80 -28.90
CA LEU A 766 -25.47 -35.85 -30.01
C LEU A 766 -26.88 -35.86 -30.62
N ASP A 767 -27.46 -37.03 -30.89
CA ASP A 767 -28.77 -37.13 -31.53
C ASP A 767 -29.89 -36.55 -30.67
N ASN A 768 -29.82 -36.73 -29.35
CA ASN A 768 -30.79 -36.17 -28.42
C ASN A 768 -30.61 -34.65 -28.28
N LEU A 769 -29.37 -34.16 -28.22
CA LEU A 769 -29.07 -32.74 -28.20
C LEU A 769 -29.59 -32.04 -29.47
N LEU A 770 -29.35 -32.61 -30.66
CA LEU A 770 -29.83 -32.05 -31.93
C LEU A 770 -31.35 -31.98 -32.02
N LYS A 771 -32.05 -33.02 -31.54
CA LYS A 771 -33.53 -33.07 -31.48
C LYS A 771 -34.10 -32.00 -30.55
N LEU A 772 -33.47 -31.79 -29.40
CA LEU A 772 -33.96 -30.88 -28.37
C LEU A 772 -33.50 -29.43 -28.55
N PHE A 773 -32.45 -29.18 -29.36
CA PHE A 773 -31.77 -27.88 -29.49
C PHE A 773 -32.71 -26.68 -29.59
N ASN A 774 -33.63 -26.70 -30.56
CA ASN A 774 -34.54 -25.58 -30.79
C ASN A 774 -35.53 -25.38 -29.62
N SER A 775 -35.86 -26.44 -28.90
CA SER A 775 -36.85 -26.41 -27.82
C SER A 775 -36.28 -25.80 -26.54
N TYR A 776 -35.01 -26.08 -26.19
CA TYR A 776 -34.41 -25.57 -24.95
C TYR A 776 -33.68 -24.22 -25.11
N THR A 777 -33.28 -23.86 -26.33
CA THR A 777 -32.55 -22.59 -26.59
C THR A 777 -33.46 -21.40 -26.94
N SER A 778 -34.76 -21.63 -27.16
CA SER A 778 -35.75 -20.62 -27.55
C SER A 778 -36.38 -19.85 -26.38
N VAL A 779 -35.96 -20.13 -25.14
CA VAL A 779 -36.51 -19.58 -23.89
C VAL A 779 -35.63 -18.46 -23.35
#